data_AF-A0AAP8KMT0-F1
#
_entry.id   AF-A0AAP8KMT0-F1
#
_cell.length_a   1.000
_cell.length_b   1.000
_cell.length_c   1.000
_cell.angle_alpha   90.00
_cell.angle_beta   90.00
_cell.angle_gamma   90.00
#
_symmetry.space_group_name_H-M   'P 1'
#
loop_
_entity.id
_entity.type
_entity.pdbx_description
1 polymer ?
#
loop_
_entity_poly.entity_id
_entity_poly.type
_entity_poly.pdbx_seq_one_letter_code
_entity_poly.pdbx_strand_id
1 'polypeptide(L)'
;MTVKYKTVITKAGAEKLAAATVPNGKKVNFTAMAVGDGGGTLPVPDPNQTKLVKEVWRHALNKISQDRKNKNYVVAELLIPPETGGFWMRELGLYDDTGTLIAVGNMAESYKPALAEGSGRAQTVRMVIMVSDIESVELTIDTSMVMATQDYVDDKLAEHEQSRRHPDATLTAKGFTQLSSATDSASESVAATPKAVKAAYDLAKGKYTAQDATTAQKGIVKLSSATDSTSEALAATPKAVKAANDNANGRVPSGRKVNGRALSSDINITAQDIFNGQTVGIGNAADLNAYTTPGLYYQPANAQAQTGRNYPEANAGSLEVYKHAGITQIYRVYNSSRSYIRTLYSGTWSAWTKQYDAANKPTPADIGALPVTGGTVTGNLYSKGQISAGDSRLLSIYSSNTSSLAGAINLWGNVDRPTVLEFKDATGYHFYSQRNVNGSISFNFNGAAEVRGTISAHGEIVSRAANGLRIAYGNFGAFWRNDGSSLYLMLTNAGDSLGSYNSLRPLYVNLTTGALQSGTPLSVYNTITASEEITAGKGMVAGYSGPFAWAEQYKAKAPFFNAYSTTATSEYHPVIKQQATIVSKNSWAFSMGSLVAGDELSWHLHMKGSGAQDINFKWDTKGNFNAPGQVNPGSYANFDNRYYTKTQSDAGYMPRTGAYTKAESDGRFQPKGNYTPAGQAYTKAESDGRFQPKGNYTPAGQAYTKAESDARYGVGKTTTGNNSAYYTHGNGAVFMQAVRNIAVGNNATVTVTLPTSFPNGILGTGLSFYGSGGNNSDSYYMCTPVNKNQVKIQTRNCNGTFSLIVSGY
;
A
#
# COMPACT_ATOMS: atom_id res chain seq x y z
N MET A 1 -43.95 -21.66 1.19
CA MET A 1 -42.89 -22.14 2.10
C MET A 1 -42.10 -20.93 2.58
N THR A 2 -41.97 -20.72 3.89
CA THR A 2 -41.07 -19.70 4.46
C THR A 2 -39.62 -20.12 4.19
N VAL A 3 -38.88 -19.30 3.44
CA VAL A 3 -37.48 -19.57 3.08
C VAL A 3 -36.62 -19.44 4.34
N LYS A 4 -36.24 -20.58 4.93
CA LYS A 4 -35.59 -20.65 6.25
C LYS A 4 -34.16 -20.07 6.26
N TYR A 5 -33.46 -20.16 5.13
CA TYR A 5 -32.09 -19.67 4.96
C TYR A 5 -32.00 -18.82 3.69
N LYS A 6 -31.42 -17.62 3.81
CA LYS A 6 -31.26 -16.66 2.71
C LYS A 6 -29.93 -15.93 2.82
N THR A 7 -29.46 -15.41 1.70
CA THR A 7 -28.39 -14.40 1.62
C THR A 7 -29.01 -13.09 1.14
N VAL A 8 -28.60 -11.97 1.72
CA VAL A 8 -28.92 -10.62 1.22
C VAL A 8 -27.63 -9.84 1.02
N ILE A 9 -27.56 -9.11 -0.09
CA ILE A 9 -26.54 -8.08 -0.30
C ILE A 9 -26.88 -6.92 0.63
N THR A 10 -25.87 -6.39 1.34
CA THR A 10 -26.03 -5.24 2.22
C THR A 10 -26.19 -3.97 1.38
N LYS A 11 -26.68 -2.89 1.99
CA LYS A 11 -26.76 -1.59 1.32
C LYS A 11 -25.40 -1.13 0.80
N ALA A 12 -24.35 -1.26 1.62
CA ALA A 12 -22.97 -0.96 1.23
C ALA A 12 -22.45 -1.88 0.11
N GLY A 13 -22.82 -3.16 0.13
CA GLY A 13 -22.49 -4.10 -0.94
C GLY A 13 -23.16 -3.75 -2.27
N ALA A 14 -24.44 -3.37 -2.23
CA ALA A 14 -25.18 -2.93 -3.41
C ALA A 14 -24.60 -1.63 -4.01
N GLU A 15 -24.23 -0.66 -3.17
CA GLU A 15 -23.56 0.57 -3.58
C GLU A 15 -22.22 0.29 -4.28
N LYS A 16 -21.39 -0.62 -3.76
CA LYS A 16 -20.11 -0.99 -4.38
C LYS A 16 -20.28 -1.80 -5.67
N LEU A 17 -21.20 -2.76 -5.70
CA LEU A 17 -21.50 -3.53 -6.91
C LEU A 17 -22.06 -2.65 -8.03
N ALA A 18 -22.85 -1.63 -7.71
CA ALA A 18 -23.31 -0.62 -8.67
C ALA A 18 -22.19 0.35 -9.11
N ALA A 19 -21.27 0.72 -8.21
CA ALA A 19 -20.10 1.53 -8.57
C ALA A 19 -19.12 0.78 -9.50
N ALA A 20 -19.11 -0.55 -9.46
CA ALA A 20 -18.25 -1.40 -10.29
C ALA A 20 -18.77 -1.62 -11.72
N THR A 21 -20.04 -1.29 -12.04
CA THR A 21 -20.60 -1.46 -13.40
C THR A 21 -20.47 -0.21 -14.29
N VAL A 22 -19.90 0.89 -13.79
CA VAL A 22 -19.56 2.04 -14.64
C VAL A 22 -18.34 1.70 -15.53
N PRO A 23 -18.19 2.31 -16.73
CA PRO A 23 -17.00 2.12 -17.54
C PRO A 23 -15.72 2.47 -16.77
N ASN A 24 -14.75 1.55 -16.74
CA ASN A 24 -13.53 1.61 -15.92
C ASN A 24 -13.76 1.63 -14.39
N GLY A 25 -14.94 1.22 -13.90
CA GLY A 25 -15.20 1.02 -12.47
C GLY A 25 -14.28 -0.03 -11.87
N LYS A 26 -13.79 0.19 -10.65
CA LYS A 26 -13.02 -0.83 -9.92
C LYS A 26 -13.95 -1.97 -9.56
N LYS A 27 -13.65 -3.18 -10.05
CA LYS A 27 -14.37 -4.41 -9.68
C LYS A 27 -14.31 -4.64 -8.18
N VAL A 28 -15.39 -5.14 -7.60
CA VAL A 28 -15.42 -5.50 -6.18
C VAL A 28 -14.67 -6.82 -6.00
N ASN A 29 -13.57 -6.77 -5.26
CA ASN A 29 -12.75 -7.94 -4.94
C ASN A 29 -13.16 -8.47 -3.57
N PHE A 30 -13.73 -9.68 -3.52
CA PHE A 30 -14.09 -10.33 -2.25
C PHE A 30 -12.88 -11.11 -1.73
N THR A 31 -12.37 -10.72 -0.57
CA THR A 31 -11.12 -11.27 -0.03
C THR A 31 -11.36 -12.25 1.11
N ALA A 32 -12.40 -12.01 1.93
CA ALA A 32 -12.61 -12.74 3.17
C ALA A 32 -14.08 -13.11 3.40
N MET A 33 -14.29 -14.20 4.11
CA MET A 33 -15.58 -14.55 4.69
C MET A 33 -15.42 -14.72 6.19
N ALA A 34 -16.45 -14.30 6.93
CA ALA A 34 -16.56 -14.56 8.36
C ALA A 34 -17.75 -15.45 8.67
N VAL A 35 -17.64 -16.17 9.78
CA VAL A 35 -18.64 -17.06 10.35
C VAL A 35 -19.00 -16.51 11.73
N GLY A 36 -20.29 -16.48 12.05
CA GLY A 36 -20.80 -16.02 13.34
C GLY A 36 -21.72 -17.03 14.01
N ASP A 37 -21.83 -16.91 15.33
CA ASP A 37 -22.72 -17.75 16.15
C ASP A 37 -24.11 -17.14 16.36
N GLY A 38 -24.41 -16.00 15.72
CA GLY A 38 -25.72 -15.34 15.76
C GLY A 38 -26.13 -14.80 17.14
N GLY A 39 -25.20 -14.71 18.09
CA GLY A 39 -25.53 -14.37 19.48
C GLY A 39 -26.24 -15.49 20.23
N GLY A 40 -26.11 -16.74 19.76
CA GLY A 40 -26.75 -17.92 20.36
C GLY A 40 -28.08 -18.34 19.74
N THR A 41 -28.63 -17.56 18.80
CA THR A 41 -29.87 -17.88 18.07
C THR A 41 -29.66 -17.73 16.56
N LEU A 42 -30.55 -18.30 15.73
CA LEU A 42 -30.46 -18.15 14.27
C LEU A 42 -30.87 -16.72 13.85
N PRO A 43 -29.96 -15.89 13.33
CA PRO A 43 -30.29 -14.50 13.00
C PRO A 43 -31.06 -14.42 11.68
N VAL A 44 -31.80 -13.31 11.50
CA VAL A 44 -32.49 -12.98 10.25
C VAL A 44 -31.63 -11.97 9.47
N PRO A 45 -31.11 -12.31 8.28
CA PRO A 45 -30.27 -11.40 7.51
C PRO A 45 -31.01 -10.12 7.08
N ASP A 46 -30.42 -8.97 7.39
CA ASP A 46 -30.92 -7.62 7.10
C ASP A 46 -29.92 -6.86 6.20
N PRO A 47 -30.36 -6.29 5.05
CA PRO A 47 -29.52 -5.45 4.19
C PRO A 47 -28.82 -4.27 4.88
N ASN A 48 -29.30 -3.80 6.04
CA ASN A 48 -28.67 -2.70 6.78
C ASN A 48 -27.51 -3.14 7.70
N GLN A 49 -27.20 -4.44 7.76
CA GLN A 49 -26.06 -4.94 8.55
C GLN A 49 -24.74 -4.42 7.99
N THR A 50 -23.89 -3.88 8.88
CA THR A 50 -22.49 -3.53 8.63
C THR A 50 -21.51 -4.54 9.22
N LYS A 51 -22.00 -5.48 10.04
CA LYS A 51 -21.26 -6.58 10.67
C LYS A 51 -22.20 -7.75 10.97
N LEU A 52 -21.62 -8.92 11.24
CA LEU A 52 -22.33 -10.07 11.80
C LEU A 52 -22.83 -9.77 13.23
N VAL A 53 -23.89 -10.46 13.67
CA VAL A 53 -24.47 -10.31 15.01
C VAL A 53 -23.44 -10.68 16.08
N LYS A 54 -22.73 -11.80 15.87
CA LYS A 54 -21.55 -12.17 16.66
C LYS A 54 -20.61 -13.03 15.82
N GLU A 55 -19.66 -12.36 15.18
CA GLU A 55 -18.54 -13.00 14.48
C GLU A 55 -17.68 -13.83 15.45
N VAL A 56 -17.37 -15.07 15.06
CA VAL A 56 -16.51 -15.99 15.84
C VAL A 56 -15.23 -16.37 15.09
N TRP A 57 -15.23 -16.29 13.76
CA TRP A 57 -14.02 -16.51 12.95
C TRP A 57 -14.10 -15.78 11.61
N ARG A 58 -12.97 -15.34 11.07
CA ARG A 58 -12.83 -14.73 9.75
C ARG A 58 -11.53 -15.18 9.11
N HIS A 59 -11.56 -15.47 7.81
CA HIS A 59 -10.36 -15.80 7.05
C HIS A 59 -10.49 -15.44 5.57
N ALA A 60 -9.36 -15.45 4.85
CA ALA A 60 -9.33 -15.32 3.40
C ALA A 60 -10.10 -16.45 2.71
N LEU A 61 -10.74 -16.15 1.57
CA LEU A 61 -11.49 -17.13 0.77
C LEU A 61 -10.57 -18.18 0.13
N ASN A 62 -11.02 -19.44 0.10
CA ASN A 62 -10.31 -20.53 -0.60
C ASN A 62 -10.71 -20.61 -2.08
N LYS A 63 -11.92 -20.15 -2.44
CA LYS A 63 -12.40 -20.11 -3.82
C LYS A 63 -13.43 -19.01 -3.99
N ILE A 64 -13.34 -18.29 -5.11
CA ILE A 64 -14.42 -17.49 -5.66
C ILE A 64 -14.69 -17.99 -7.09
N SER A 65 -15.95 -18.14 -7.47
CA SER A 65 -16.31 -18.61 -8.81
C SER A 65 -17.70 -18.16 -9.24
N GLN A 66 -17.91 -18.02 -10.56
CA GLN A 66 -19.24 -17.91 -11.14
C GLN A 66 -19.93 -19.28 -11.12
N ASP A 67 -21.21 -19.35 -10.73
CA ASP A 67 -21.96 -20.60 -10.78
C ASP A 67 -22.08 -21.13 -12.23
N ARG A 68 -21.97 -22.46 -12.37
CA ARG A 68 -21.94 -23.10 -13.70
C ARG A 68 -23.29 -23.02 -14.42
N LYS A 69 -24.40 -22.92 -13.69
CA LYS A 69 -25.77 -22.86 -14.22
C LYS A 69 -26.33 -21.44 -14.24
N ASN A 70 -26.10 -20.67 -13.17
CA ASN A 70 -26.65 -19.32 -12.98
C ASN A 70 -25.53 -18.28 -13.16
N LYS A 71 -25.42 -17.70 -14.36
CA LYS A 71 -24.30 -16.82 -14.73
C LYS A 71 -24.20 -15.51 -13.94
N ASN A 72 -25.27 -15.13 -13.26
CA ASN A 72 -25.35 -13.99 -12.35
C ASN A 72 -25.07 -14.35 -10.88
N TYR A 73 -24.70 -15.60 -10.56
CA TYR A 73 -24.39 -16.02 -9.19
C TYR A 73 -22.89 -16.10 -8.98
N VAL A 74 -22.41 -15.49 -7.89
CA VAL A 74 -21.06 -15.67 -7.36
C VAL A 74 -21.13 -16.61 -6.18
N VAL A 75 -20.31 -17.67 -6.22
CA VAL A 75 -20.11 -18.63 -5.15
C VAL A 75 -18.76 -18.33 -4.50
N ALA A 76 -18.80 -17.90 -3.24
CA ALA A 76 -17.63 -17.76 -2.38
C ALA A 76 -17.54 -18.97 -1.44
N GLU A 77 -16.35 -19.55 -1.32
CA GLU A 77 -16.06 -20.71 -0.47
C GLU A 77 -14.97 -20.37 0.55
N LEU A 78 -15.20 -20.79 1.79
CA LEU A 78 -14.23 -20.70 2.89
C LEU A 78 -14.08 -22.08 3.53
N LEU A 79 -12.84 -22.52 3.70
CA LEU A 79 -12.47 -23.76 4.39
C LEU A 79 -12.06 -23.42 5.83
N ILE A 80 -12.82 -23.90 6.80
CA ILE A 80 -12.44 -23.87 8.21
C ILE A 80 -11.58 -25.13 8.48
N PRO A 81 -10.29 -24.99 8.82
CA PRO A 81 -9.41 -26.16 8.97
C PRO A 81 -9.69 -26.93 10.28
N PRO A 82 -9.16 -28.16 10.44
CA PRO A 82 -9.40 -29.01 11.62
C PRO A 82 -9.09 -28.36 12.97
N GLU A 83 -8.00 -27.60 13.05
CA GLU A 83 -7.49 -26.92 14.24
C GLU A 83 -8.34 -25.71 14.68
N THR A 84 -9.15 -25.15 13.79
CA THR A 84 -10.02 -24.00 14.09
C THR A 84 -11.44 -24.46 14.39
N GLY A 85 -11.95 -24.23 15.60
CA GLY A 85 -13.30 -24.61 16.00
C GLY A 85 -13.62 -24.18 17.42
N GLY A 86 -14.58 -24.85 18.06
CA GLY A 86 -15.11 -24.51 19.39
C GLY A 86 -16.31 -23.56 19.34
N PHE A 87 -17.01 -23.47 18.21
CA PHE A 87 -18.09 -22.51 17.99
C PHE A 87 -19.25 -23.05 17.15
N TRP A 88 -20.43 -22.45 17.36
CA TRP A 88 -21.60 -22.65 16.52
C TRP A 88 -21.54 -21.73 15.30
N MET A 89 -21.98 -22.25 14.16
CA MET A 89 -22.11 -21.52 12.90
C MET A 89 -23.59 -21.29 12.63
N ARG A 90 -24.01 -20.02 12.54
CA ARG A 90 -25.40 -19.60 12.29
C ARG A 90 -25.53 -18.51 11.23
N GLU A 91 -24.49 -17.70 11.05
CA GLU A 91 -24.42 -16.63 10.06
C GLU A 91 -23.08 -16.63 9.31
N LEU A 92 -23.12 -16.13 8.06
CA LEU A 92 -21.98 -15.93 7.18
C LEU A 92 -21.97 -14.49 6.68
N GLY A 93 -20.79 -13.88 6.61
CA GLY A 93 -20.58 -12.53 6.09
C GLY A 93 -19.47 -12.50 5.06
N LEU A 94 -19.73 -11.95 3.88
CA LEU A 94 -18.77 -11.81 2.79
C LEU A 94 -18.20 -10.39 2.77
N TYR A 95 -16.88 -10.26 2.75
CA TYR A 95 -16.18 -8.98 2.85
C TYR A 95 -15.27 -8.71 1.65
N ASP A 96 -15.13 -7.43 1.30
CA ASP A 96 -14.22 -6.96 0.25
C ASP A 96 -12.80 -6.62 0.76
N ASP A 97 -11.93 -6.24 -0.18
CA ASP A 97 -10.55 -5.80 0.06
C ASP A 97 -10.40 -4.58 0.98
N THR A 98 -11.47 -3.84 1.23
CA THR A 98 -11.50 -2.73 2.20
C THR A 98 -12.11 -3.13 3.56
N GLY A 99 -12.49 -4.39 3.73
CA GLY A 99 -13.16 -4.89 4.94
C GLY A 99 -14.65 -4.54 5.04
N THR A 100 -15.28 -4.09 3.96
CA THR A 100 -16.73 -3.77 3.93
C THR A 100 -17.55 -5.06 3.84
N LEU A 101 -18.57 -5.23 4.69
CA LEU A 101 -19.53 -6.34 4.59
C LEU A 101 -20.42 -6.16 3.36
N ILE A 102 -20.18 -6.94 2.31
CA ILE A 102 -20.92 -6.89 1.04
C ILE A 102 -22.23 -7.67 1.11
N ALA A 103 -22.24 -8.82 1.78
CA ALA A 103 -23.43 -9.65 1.89
C ALA A 103 -23.43 -10.40 3.22
N VAL A 104 -24.63 -10.65 3.74
CA VAL A 104 -24.89 -11.41 4.96
C VAL A 104 -25.92 -12.49 4.71
N GLY A 105 -25.71 -13.68 5.27
CA GLY A 105 -26.63 -14.81 5.13
C GLY A 105 -26.71 -15.63 6.41
N ASN A 106 -27.83 -16.32 6.60
CA ASN A 106 -28.02 -17.27 7.69
C ASN A 106 -27.93 -18.70 7.15
N MET A 107 -27.45 -19.62 8.00
CA MET A 107 -27.24 -21.03 7.63
C MET A 107 -27.88 -21.97 8.64
N ALA A 108 -27.99 -23.26 8.30
CA ALA A 108 -28.43 -24.27 9.26
C ALA A 108 -27.46 -24.33 10.45
N GLU A 109 -28.00 -24.29 11.67
CA GLU A 109 -27.21 -24.32 12.90
C GLU A 109 -26.35 -25.57 12.95
N SER A 110 -25.03 -25.39 12.99
CA SER A 110 -24.07 -26.49 12.97
C SER A 110 -22.86 -26.16 13.85
N TYR A 111 -22.41 -27.11 14.65
CA TYR A 111 -21.24 -26.96 15.50
C TYR A 111 -19.97 -27.35 14.74
N LYS A 112 -18.94 -26.50 14.80
CA LYS A 112 -17.59 -26.80 14.31
C LYS A 112 -16.71 -27.10 15.53
N PRO A 113 -16.50 -28.40 15.87
CA PRO A 113 -15.63 -28.74 16.99
C PRO A 113 -14.18 -28.33 16.73
N ALA A 114 -13.47 -28.03 17.81
CA ALA A 114 -12.02 -27.83 17.82
C ALA A 114 -11.29 -29.18 17.87
N LEU A 115 -10.03 -29.22 17.40
CA LEU A 115 -9.23 -30.45 17.43
C LEU A 115 -9.06 -31.03 18.85
N ALA A 116 -8.97 -30.17 19.87
CA ALA A 116 -8.89 -30.55 21.29
C ALA A 116 -10.17 -31.24 21.82
N GLU A 117 -11.30 -31.14 21.12
CA GLU A 117 -12.57 -31.80 21.47
C GLU A 117 -12.67 -33.22 20.86
N GLY A 118 -11.58 -33.75 20.29
CA GLY A 118 -11.50 -35.13 19.79
C GLY A 118 -12.09 -35.35 18.39
N SER A 119 -12.55 -34.30 17.70
CA SER A 119 -13.16 -34.42 16.36
C SER A 119 -12.78 -33.26 15.44
N GLY A 120 -11.48 -33.06 15.22
CA GLY A 120 -10.97 -32.07 14.25
C GLY A 120 -11.32 -32.44 12.82
N ARG A 121 -12.50 -32.02 12.34
CA ARG A 121 -12.90 -32.10 10.93
C ARG A 121 -12.64 -30.77 10.22
N ALA A 122 -12.19 -30.81 8.97
CA ALA A 122 -12.25 -29.64 8.09
C ALA A 122 -13.73 -29.39 7.69
N GLN A 123 -14.11 -28.13 7.51
CA GLN A 123 -15.49 -27.76 7.18
C GLN A 123 -15.50 -26.65 6.13
N THR A 124 -15.97 -26.94 4.93
CA THR A 124 -16.24 -25.92 3.92
C THR A 124 -17.60 -25.26 4.19
N VAL A 125 -17.63 -23.94 4.17
CA VAL A 125 -18.85 -23.13 4.12
C VAL A 125 -18.92 -22.40 2.77
N ARG A 126 -20.14 -22.26 2.24
CA ARG A 126 -20.40 -21.68 0.91
C ARG A 126 -21.43 -20.57 1.04
N MET A 127 -21.13 -19.42 0.45
CA MET A 127 -22.04 -18.29 0.37
C MET A 127 -22.31 -17.97 -1.11
N VAL A 128 -23.58 -17.90 -1.47
CA VAL A 128 -24.02 -17.57 -2.84
C VAL A 128 -24.68 -16.20 -2.82
N ILE A 129 -24.20 -15.29 -3.67
CA ILE A 129 -24.80 -13.98 -3.92
C ILE A 129 -25.24 -13.87 -5.38
N MET A 130 -26.33 -13.14 -5.63
CA MET A 130 -26.80 -12.81 -6.98
C MET A 130 -26.39 -11.37 -7.29
N VAL A 131 -25.59 -11.16 -8.33
CA VAL A 131 -25.15 -9.84 -8.79
C VAL A 131 -25.86 -9.47 -10.09
N SER A 132 -26.09 -8.17 -10.34
CA SER A 132 -26.74 -7.71 -11.57
C SER A 132 -25.87 -7.91 -12.82
N ASP A 133 -24.56 -7.82 -12.65
CA ASP A 133 -23.55 -8.08 -13.67
C ASP A 133 -22.36 -8.80 -13.02
N ILE A 134 -21.86 -9.86 -13.65
CA ILE A 134 -20.68 -10.60 -13.17
C ILE A 134 -19.39 -9.78 -13.37
N GLU A 135 -19.36 -8.85 -14.32
CA GLU A 135 -18.18 -8.00 -14.53
C GLU A 135 -17.92 -7.04 -13.38
N SER A 136 -18.92 -6.77 -12.52
CA SER A 136 -18.79 -5.99 -11.28
C SER A 136 -17.92 -6.65 -10.21
N VAL A 137 -17.59 -7.95 -10.36
CA VAL A 137 -16.83 -8.73 -9.37
C VAL A 137 -15.50 -9.20 -9.95
N GLU A 138 -14.45 -9.12 -9.14
CA GLU A 138 -13.14 -9.68 -9.46
C GLU A 138 -13.08 -11.16 -9.03
N LEU A 139 -13.03 -12.08 -10.00
CA LEU A 139 -13.04 -13.53 -9.77
C LEU A 139 -11.63 -14.11 -9.55
N THR A 140 -10.79 -13.40 -8.79
CA THR A 140 -9.42 -13.83 -8.44
C THR A 140 -9.18 -13.68 -6.95
N ILE A 141 -8.46 -14.62 -6.34
CA ILE A 141 -8.02 -14.57 -4.96
C ILE A 141 -6.49 -14.60 -4.89
N ASP A 142 -5.92 -13.95 -3.87
CA ASP A 142 -4.53 -14.16 -3.50
C ASP A 142 -4.39 -15.50 -2.78
N THR A 143 -3.87 -16.51 -3.49
CA THR A 143 -3.74 -17.87 -2.96
C THR A 143 -2.50 -18.08 -2.07
N SER A 144 -1.71 -17.04 -1.78
CA SER A 144 -0.45 -17.18 -1.03
C SER A 144 -0.60 -17.57 0.44
N MET A 145 -1.80 -17.43 1.02
CA MET A 145 -2.08 -17.66 2.46
C MET A 145 -3.19 -18.67 2.76
N VAL A 146 -3.60 -19.52 1.80
CA VAL A 146 -4.71 -20.48 1.99
C VAL A 146 -4.34 -21.92 1.68
N MET A 147 -4.88 -22.86 2.46
CA MET A 147 -4.71 -24.29 2.24
C MET A 147 -5.59 -24.76 1.07
N ALA A 148 -4.99 -25.42 0.08
CA ALA A 148 -5.72 -26.02 -1.03
C ALA A 148 -6.48 -27.28 -0.57
N THR A 149 -7.73 -27.45 -0.99
CA THR A 149 -8.45 -28.72 -0.82
C THR A 149 -7.90 -29.76 -1.80
N GLN A 150 -8.03 -31.05 -1.46
CA GLN A 150 -7.64 -32.13 -2.36
C GLN A 150 -8.39 -32.01 -3.71
N ASP A 151 -9.70 -31.79 -3.69
CA ASP A 151 -10.51 -31.53 -4.89
C ASP A 151 -9.97 -30.38 -5.75
N TYR A 152 -9.43 -29.31 -5.14
CA TYR A 152 -8.84 -28.19 -5.89
C TYR A 152 -7.51 -28.60 -6.55
N VAL A 153 -6.69 -29.40 -5.87
CA VAL A 153 -5.43 -29.92 -6.44
C VAL A 153 -5.74 -30.89 -7.58
N ASP A 154 -6.70 -31.81 -7.39
CA ASP A 154 -7.07 -32.81 -8.39
C ASP A 154 -7.78 -32.17 -9.60
N ASP A 155 -8.67 -31.18 -9.40
CA ASP A 155 -9.23 -30.35 -10.48
C ASP A 155 -8.13 -29.62 -11.27
N LYS A 156 -7.14 -29.03 -10.58
CA LYS A 156 -6.02 -28.31 -11.23
C LYS A 156 -5.04 -29.24 -11.93
N LEU A 157 -4.84 -30.45 -11.42
CA LEU A 157 -4.05 -31.48 -12.07
C LEU A 157 -4.77 -32.00 -13.32
N ALA A 158 -6.08 -32.25 -13.26
CA ALA A 158 -6.88 -32.64 -14.41
C ALA A 158 -6.96 -31.53 -15.48
N GLU A 159 -7.09 -30.26 -15.08
CA GLU A 159 -6.98 -29.11 -15.99
C GLU A 159 -5.58 -29.05 -16.64
N HIS A 160 -4.52 -29.32 -15.89
CA HIS A 160 -3.15 -29.34 -16.40
C HIS A 160 -2.90 -30.50 -17.39
N GLU A 161 -3.35 -31.72 -17.06
CA GLU A 161 -3.27 -32.92 -17.91
C GLU A 161 -4.06 -32.76 -19.22
N GLN A 162 -5.21 -32.09 -19.18
CA GLN A 162 -5.98 -31.74 -20.37
C GLN A 162 -5.42 -30.52 -21.11
N SER A 163 -4.52 -29.75 -20.49
CA SER A 163 -3.94 -28.57 -21.11
C SER A 163 -2.89 -28.91 -22.16
N ARG A 164 -2.82 -28.08 -23.19
CA ARG A 164 -1.67 -28.01 -24.11
C ARG A 164 -0.77 -26.81 -23.80
N ARG A 165 -0.74 -26.34 -22.54
CA ARG A 165 0.00 -25.16 -22.09
C ARG A 165 1.50 -25.44 -21.85
N HIS A 166 2.12 -26.11 -22.81
CA HIS A 166 3.57 -26.35 -22.83
C HIS A 166 4.13 -25.68 -24.09
N PRO A 167 5.31 -25.03 -24.04
CA PRO A 167 5.95 -24.54 -25.26
C PRO A 167 6.17 -25.67 -26.27
N ASP A 168 6.17 -25.29 -27.56
CA ASP A 168 6.44 -26.20 -28.67
C ASP A 168 7.85 -26.80 -28.54
N ALA A 169 8.04 -28.02 -29.04
CA ALA A 169 9.35 -28.65 -29.04
C ALA A 169 10.34 -27.88 -29.93
N THR A 170 11.58 -27.78 -29.46
CA THR A 170 12.69 -27.16 -30.20
C THR A 170 13.80 -28.18 -30.45
N LEU A 171 14.81 -27.83 -31.23
CA LEU A 171 15.97 -28.69 -31.51
C LEU A 171 16.76 -29.11 -30.24
N THR A 172 16.55 -28.42 -29.11
CA THR A 172 17.28 -28.65 -27.84
C THR A 172 16.39 -28.88 -26.62
N ALA A 173 15.07 -28.69 -26.71
CA ALA A 173 14.15 -28.85 -25.58
C ALA A 173 12.84 -29.56 -25.97
N LYS A 174 12.39 -30.49 -25.12
CA LYS A 174 11.15 -31.25 -25.32
C LYS A 174 9.93 -30.36 -25.08
N GLY A 175 8.91 -30.52 -25.92
CA GLY A 175 7.64 -29.81 -25.85
C GLY A 175 6.55 -30.55 -26.62
N PHE A 176 5.38 -29.93 -26.80
CA PHE A 176 4.37 -30.51 -27.69
C PHE A 176 4.69 -30.21 -29.16
N THR A 177 4.25 -31.09 -30.06
CA THR A 177 4.38 -30.87 -31.51
C THR A 177 3.22 -31.55 -32.22
N GLN A 178 2.69 -30.92 -33.27
CA GLN A 178 1.70 -31.55 -34.13
C GLN A 178 2.40 -32.49 -35.11
N LEU A 179 1.92 -33.73 -35.23
CA LEU A 179 2.55 -34.76 -36.05
C LEU A 179 1.88 -34.83 -37.44
N SER A 180 2.69 -34.83 -38.50
CA SER A 180 2.24 -35.02 -39.88
C SER A 180 2.75 -36.35 -40.45
N SER A 181 1.90 -37.06 -41.19
CA SER A 181 2.29 -38.25 -41.95
C SER A 181 2.49 -37.99 -43.45
N ALA A 182 2.48 -36.72 -43.87
CA ALA A 182 2.82 -36.32 -45.23
C ALA A 182 4.35 -36.42 -45.47
N THR A 183 4.74 -36.90 -46.65
CA THR A 183 6.14 -37.13 -47.06
C THR A 183 6.78 -35.92 -47.73
N ASP A 184 6.00 -34.87 -47.95
CA ASP A 184 6.25 -33.67 -48.76
C ASP A 184 5.84 -32.38 -48.02
N SER A 185 5.62 -32.47 -46.70
CA SER A 185 5.25 -31.34 -45.85
C SER A 185 6.32 -30.24 -45.85
N ALA A 186 5.99 -29.10 -46.42
CA ALA A 186 6.78 -27.87 -46.33
C ALA A 186 6.50 -27.06 -45.03
N SER A 187 5.67 -27.57 -44.12
CA SER A 187 5.36 -26.89 -42.86
C SER A 187 6.48 -27.08 -41.83
N GLU A 188 7.02 -25.95 -41.35
CA GLU A 188 7.99 -25.88 -40.25
C GLU A 188 7.34 -26.03 -38.86
N SER A 189 6.01 -26.05 -38.77
CA SER A 189 5.27 -26.12 -37.50
C SER A 189 4.81 -27.54 -37.12
N VAL A 190 5.21 -28.56 -37.87
CA VAL A 190 4.82 -29.97 -37.65
C VAL A 190 6.02 -30.90 -37.79
N ALA A 191 6.08 -31.94 -36.96
CA ALA A 191 7.11 -32.97 -37.07
C ALA A 191 6.64 -34.17 -37.91
N ALA A 192 7.53 -34.76 -38.70
CA ALA A 192 7.26 -35.96 -39.46
C ALA A 192 7.07 -37.18 -38.53
N THR A 193 6.00 -37.95 -38.72
CA THR A 193 5.82 -39.23 -38.01
C THR A 193 6.84 -40.27 -38.48
N PRO A 194 7.11 -41.32 -37.69
CA PRO A 194 7.82 -42.51 -38.17
C PRO A 194 7.17 -43.13 -39.43
N LYS A 195 5.87 -42.93 -39.65
CA LYS A 195 5.15 -43.31 -40.87
C LYS A 195 5.54 -42.45 -42.08
N ALA A 196 5.63 -41.12 -41.92
CA ALA A 196 6.17 -40.23 -42.96
C ALA A 196 7.63 -40.56 -43.27
N VAL A 197 8.47 -40.71 -42.24
CA VAL A 197 9.89 -41.05 -42.42
C VAL A 197 10.05 -42.40 -43.12
N LYS A 198 9.26 -43.42 -42.73
CA LYS A 198 9.26 -44.72 -43.41
C LYS A 198 8.77 -44.61 -44.87
N ALA A 199 7.70 -43.86 -45.13
CA ALA A 199 7.16 -43.70 -46.48
C ALA A 199 8.11 -42.89 -47.39
N ALA A 200 8.78 -41.86 -46.86
CA ALA A 200 9.81 -41.11 -47.57
C ALA A 200 11.07 -41.96 -47.82
N TYR A 201 11.46 -42.81 -46.86
CA TYR A 201 12.54 -43.79 -47.02
C TYR A 201 12.18 -44.87 -48.06
N ASP A 202 10.97 -45.42 -48.02
CA ASP A 202 10.49 -46.41 -48.99
C ASP A 202 10.35 -45.77 -50.39
N LEU A 203 9.95 -44.50 -50.49
CA LEU A 203 9.94 -43.73 -51.74
C LEU A 203 11.35 -43.43 -52.26
N ALA A 204 12.29 -43.06 -51.40
CA ALA A 204 13.69 -42.83 -51.78
C ALA A 204 14.37 -44.15 -52.24
N LYS A 205 14.13 -45.23 -51.49
CA LYS A 205 14.57 -46.60 -51.84
C LYS A 205 13.91 -47.09 -53.13
N GLY A 206 12.65 -46.75 -53.37
CA GLY A 206 11.91 -47.04 -54.62
C GLY A 206 12.29 -46.14 -55.80
N LYS A 207 12.86 -44.95 -55.55
CA LYS A 207 13.48 -44.09 -56.59
C LYS A 207 14.93 -44.46 -56.88
N TYR A 208 15.60 -45.24 -56.01
CA TYR A 208 16.87 -45.87 -56.32
C TYR A 208 16.66 -47.15 -57.16
N THR A 209 16.09 -46.96 -58.35
CA THR A 209 15.91 -47.98 -59.39
C THR A 209 16.81 -47.69 -60.58
N ALA A 210 18.13 -47.69 -60.33
CA ALA A 210 19.11 -47.76 -61.40
C ALA A 210 18.98 -49.13 -62.09
N GLN A 211 18.23 -49.17 -63.19
CA GLN A 211 18.22 -50.26 -64.16
C GLN A 211 19.07 -49.86 -65.36
N ASP A 212 19.63 -50.84 -66.05
CA ASP A 212 20.37 -50.63 -67.29
C ASP A 212 19.43 -50.05 -68.36
N ALA A 213 19.94 -49.11 -69.16
CA ALA A 213 19.15 -48.51 -70.23
C ALA A 213 18.86 -49.54 -71.34
N THR A 214 17.63 -49.54 -71.85
CA THR A 214 17.24 -50.34 -73.02
C THR A 214 16.70 -49.42 -74.12
N THR A 215 16.48 -49.96 -75.32
CA THR A 215 15.89 -49.21 -76.44
C THR A 215 14.44 -48.75 -76.19
N ALA A 216 13.77 -49.31 -75.18
CA ALA A 216 12.41 -48.93 -74.78
C ALA A 216 12.34 -48.21 -73.41
N GLN A 217 13.42 -48.22 -72.61
CA GLN A 217 13.42 -47.73 -71.23
C GLN A 217 14.67 -46.90 -70.91
N LYS A 218 14.47 -45.67 -70.42
CA LYS A 218 15.55 -44.80 -69.97
C LYS A 218 16.16 -45.34 -68.67
N GLY A 219 17.48 -45.54 -68.67
CA GLY A 219 18.26 -46.06 -67.55
C GLY A 219 19.69 -45.55 -67.59
N ILE A 220 20.62 -46.22 -66.89
CA ILE A 220 22.05 -45.91 -66.93
C ILE A 220 22.75 -46.83 -67.93
N VAL A 221 23.71 -46.35 -68.72
CA VAL A 221 24.47 -47.17 -69.68
C VAL A 221 25.96 -46.79 -69.69
N LYS A 222 26.82 -47.79 -69.89
CA LYS A 222 28.26 -47.60 -70.03
C LYS A 222 28.61 -47.41 -71.51
N LEU A 223 29.49 -46.46 -71.81
CA LEU A 223 29.75 -46.01 -73.18
C LEU A 223 30.97 -46.73 -73.81
N SER A 224 30.91 -47.02 -75.11
CA SER A 224 31.99 -47.68 -75.89
C SER A 224 32.40 -46.89 -77.13
N SER A 225 33.69 -46.89 -77.48
CA SER A 225 34.23 -46.23 -78.68
C SER A 225 34.68 -47.19 -79.79
N ALA A 226 34.39 -48.49 -79.67
CA ALA A 226 34.58 -49.44 -80.74
C ALA A 226 33.57 -49.18 -81.87
N THR A 227 34.06 -49.13 -83.10
CA THR A 227 33.29 -48.83 -84.33
C THR A 227 32.54 -50.05 -84.90
N ASP A 228 32.79 -51.19 -84.27
CA ASP A 228 32.47 -52.57 -84.60
C ASP A 228 31.95 -53.33 -83.36
N SER A 229 31.55 -52.61 -82.30
CA SER A 229 31.08 -53.17 -81.03
C SER A 229 29.86 -54.08 -81.21
N THR A 230 29.99 -55.35 -80.82
CA THR A 230 28.90 -56.32 -80.75
C THR A 230 28.22 -56.39 -79.37
N SER A 231 28.67 -55.57 -78.40
CA SER A 231 28.10 -55.57 -77.05
C SER A 231 26.72 -54.89 -77.00
N GLU A 232 25.69 -55.66 -76.65
CA GLU A 232 24.31 -55.16 -76.48
C GLU A 232 24.09 -54.36 -75.19
N ALA A 233 25.08 -54.35 -74.27
CA ALA A 233 25.03 -53.65 -72.98
C ALA A 233 25.76 -52.31 -72.95
N LEU A 234 26.38 -51.89 -74.06
CA LEU A 234 27.19 -50.66 -74.16
C LEU A 234 26.68 -49.75 -75.29
N ALA A 235 26.48 -48.47 -75.01
CA ALA A 235 26.06 -47.52 -76.03
C ALA A 235 27.27 -46.98 -76.82
N ALA A 236 27.13 -46.91 -78.15
CA ALA A 236 28.16 -46.36 -79.03
C ALA A 236 28.36 -44.85 -78.78
N THR A 237 29.60 -44.46 -78.50
CA THR A 237 30.00 -43.06 -78.33
C THR A 237 30.04 -42.31 -79.67
N PRO A 238 30.00 -40.96 -79.65
CA PRO A 238 30.28 -40.13 -80.81
C PRO A 238 31.59 -40.47 -81.56
N LYS A 239 32.60 -41.01 -80.86
CA LYS A 239 33.85 -41.48 -81.48
C LYS A 239 33.64 -42.70 -82.40
N ALA A 240 32.79 -43.64 -82.00
CA ALA A 240 32.43 -44.78 -82.84
C ALA A 240 31.57 -44.33 -84.05
N VAL A 241 30.59 -43.46 -83.80
CA VAL A 241 29.75 -42.87 -84.85
C VAL A 241 30.59 -42.09 -85.88
N LYS A 242 31.63 -41.36 -85.43
CA LYS A 242 32.51 -40.60 -86.33
C LYS A 242 33.20 -41.51 -87.36
N ALA A 243 33.80 -42.63 -86.95
CA ALA A 243 34.51 -43.49 -87.90
C ALA A 243 33.54 -44.25 -88.84
N ALA A 244 32.32 -44.55 -88.40
CA ALA A 244 31.26 -45.01 -89.31
C ALA A 244 30.84 -43.90 -90.32
N ASN A 245 30.87 -42.63 -89.92
CA ASN A 245 30.67 -41.49 -90.82
C ASN A 245 31.87 -41.26 -91.75
N ASP A 246 33.10 -41.53 -91.30
CA ASP A 246 34.30 -41.48 -92.15
C ASP A 246 34.23 -42.52 -93.28
N ASN A 247 33.60 -43.68 -93.07
CA ASN A 247 33.24 -44.64 -94.12
C ASN A 247 32.15 -44.09 -95.08
N ALA A 248 31.17 -43.34 -94.56
CA ALA A 248 30.13 -42.71 -95.39
C ALA A 248 30.69 -41.63 -96.36
N ASN A 249 31.87 -41.07 -96.08
CA ASN A 249 32.56 -40.12 -96.96
C ASN A 249 33.00 -40.72 -98.31
N GLY A 250 32.92 -42.05 -98.50
CA GLY A 250 33.26 -42.72 -99.78
C GLY A 250 32.21 -42.63 -100.91
N ARG A 251 31.11 -41.88 -100.75
CA ARG A 251 29.94 -41.96 -101.65
C ARG A 251 29.93 -41.04 -102.89
N VAL A 252 31.01 -40.32 -103.21
CA VAL A 252 31.07 -39.44 -104.41
C VAL A 252 31.98 -40.05 -105.50
N PRO A 253 31.45 -40.47 -106.67
CA PRO A 253 32.26 -41.03 -107.75
C PRO A 253 33.08 -39.97 -108.50
N SER A 254 34.34 -40.29 -108.78
CA SER A 254 35.38 -39.42 -109.37
C SER A 254 35.11 -38.88 -110.78
N GLY A 255 34.06 -39.34 -111.46
CA GLY A 255 33.74 -38.97 -112.85
C GLY A 255 32.98 -37.65 -113.04
N ARG A 256 32.41 -37.05 -111.98
CA ARG A 256 31.69 -35.77 -112.11
C ARG A 256 32.66 -34.59 -112.21
N LYS A 257 32.27 -33.52 -112.91
CA LYS A 257 33.08 -32.32 -113.10
C LYS A 257 32.36 -31.03 -112.71
N VAL A 258 33.12 -30.02 -112.26
CA VAL A 258 32.68 -28.63 -112.07
C VAL A 258 33.68 -27.72 -112.77
N ASN A 259 33.20 -26.83 -113.63
CA ASN A 259 34.01 -25.88 -114.41
C ASN A 259 35.25 -26.53 -115.08
N GLY A 260 35.06 -27.72 -115.66
CA GLY A 260 36.10 -28.51 -116.33
C GLY A 260 36.95 -29.44 -115.44
N ARG A 261 37.00 -29.22 -114.11
CA ARG A 261 37.79 -30.02 -113.15
C ARG A 261 37.01 -31.21 -112.60
N ALA A 262 37.68 -32.34 -112.34
CA ALA A 262 37.05 -33.58 -111.83
C ALA A 262 36.94 -33.62 -110.31
N LEU A 263 35.82 -34.13 -109.81
CA LEU A 263 35.47 -34.29 -108.38
C LEU A 263 36.12 -35.55 -107.79
N SER A 264 37.43 -35.70 -107.99
CA SER A 264 38.27 -36.78 -107.44
C SER A 264 39.09 -36.36 -106.21
N SER A 265 38.98 -35.09 -105.84
CA SER A 265 39.63 -34.42 -104.69
C SER A 265 38.88 -33.11 -104.42
N ASP A 266 39.22 -32.39 -103.36
CA ASP A 266 38.70 -31.02 -103.16
C ASP A 266 39.04 -30.14 -104.37
N ILE A 267 38.01 -29.74 -105.13
CA ILE A 267 38.18 -28.79 -106.23
C ILE A 267 38.17 -27.39 -105.62
N ASN A 268 39.34 -26.76 -105.57
CA ASN A 268 39.41 -25.33 -105.35
C ASN A 268 38.87 -24.63 -106.61
N ILE A 269 37.61 -24.17 -106.56
CA ILE A 269 37.06 -23.21 -107.52
C ILE A 269 37.51 -21.83 -107.03
N THR A 270 38.53 -21.29 -107.67
CA THR A 270 39.05 -19.96 -107.33
C THR A 270 38.14 -18.87 -107.90
N ALA A 271 38.22 -17.66 -107.37
CA ALA A 271 37.61 -16.49 -107.99
C ALA A 271 38.11 -16.30 -109.44
N GLN A 272 39.36 -16.68 -109.74
CA GLN A 272 39.90 -16.71 -111.10
C GLN A 272 39.05 -17.61 -112.02
N ASP A 273 38.68 -18.81 -111.58
CA ASP A 273 37.93 -19.78 -112.41
C ASP A 273 36.50 -19.30 -112.74
N ILE A 274 35.94 -18.41 -111.93
CA ILE A 274 34.61 -17.82 -112.14
C ILE A 274 34.71 -16.52 -112.96
N PHE A 275 35.70 -15.66 -112.69
CA PHE A 275 35.73 -14.27 -113.19
C PHE A 275 36.82 -13.96 -114.23
N ASN A 276 37.76 -14.86 -114.51
CA ASN A 276 38.86 -14.62 -115.46
C ASN A 276 38.31 -14.33 -116.88
N GLY A 277 38.52 -13.10 -117.36
CA GLY A 277 38.04 -12.64 -118.66
C GLY A 277 36.57 -12.16 -118.71
N GLN A 278 35.83 -12.16 -117.60
CA GLN A 278 34.41 -11.76 -117.57
C GLN A 278 34.13 -10.34 -117.05
N THR A 279 35.15 -9.57 -116.67
CA THR A 279 34.96 -8.18 -116.20
C THR A 279 34.95 -7.18 -117.38
N VAL A 280 34.01 -6.24 -117.37
CA VAL A 280 33.81 -5.29 -118.48
C VAL A 280 34.35 -3.91 -118.13
N GLY A 281 35.24 -3.38 -118.96
CA GLY A 281 35.78 -2.03 -118.81
C GLY A 281 34.71 -0.96 -119.04
N ILE A 282 34.63 0.01 -118.13
CA ILE A 282 33.80 1.22 -118.26
C ILE A 282 34.56 2.23 -119.12
N GLY A 283 33.88 2.78 -120.13
CA GLY A 283 34.49 3.69 -121.11
C GLY A 283 34.83 5.09 -120.58
N ASN A 284 35.39 5.91 -121.47
CA ASN A 284 35.67 7.33 -121.21
C ASN A 284 34.37 8.12 -120.95
N ALA A 285 34.39 8.99 -119.94
CA ALA A 285 33.30 9.91 -119.58
C ALA A 285 31.90 9.25 -119.48
N ALA A 286 31.86 7.98 -119.10
CA ALA A 286 30.64 7.19 -119.07
C ALA A 286 29.64 7.68 -118.00
N ASP A 287 28.35 7.45 -118.23
CA ASP A 287 27.31 7.66 -117.22
C ASP A 287 27.01 6.33 -116.51
N LEU A 288 27.24 6.25 -115.20
CA LEU A 288 26.98 5.02 -114.45
C LEU A 288 25.51 4.61 -114.48
N ASN A 289 24.57 5.53 -114.75
CA ASN A 289 23.14 5.18 -114.88
C ASN A 289 22.87 4.22 -116.05
N ALA A 290 23.75 4.15 -117.06
CA ALA A 290 23.61 3.25 -118.22
C ALA A 290 24.02 1.79 -117.92
N TYR A 291 24.71 1.52 -116.81
CA TYR A 291 25.22 0.20 -116.46
C TYR A 291 24.17 -0.61 -115.69
N THR A 292 23.17 -1.11 -116.40
CA THR A 292 21.98 -1.80 -115.86
C THR A 292 22.03 -3.32 -115.94
N THR A 293 22.87 -3.88 -116.80
CA THR A 293 23.01 -5.34 -116.97
C THR A 293 23.85 -5.93 -115.83
N PRO A 294 23.43 -7.05 -115.19
CA PRO A 294 24.21 -7.69 -114.14
C PRO A 294 25.62 -8.04 -114.57
N GLY A 295 26.59 -7.77 -113.70
CA GLY A 295 27.99 -8.03 -113.99
C GLY A 295 28.96 -7.26 -113.12
N LEU A 296 30.23 -7.58 -113.30
CA LEU A 296 31.36 -6.90 -112.70
C LEU A 296 31.99 -5.98 -113.74
N TYR A 297 31.94 -4.68 -113.49
CA TYR A 297 32.53 -3.65 -114.34
C TYR A 297 33.65 -2.94 -113.59
N TYR A 298 34.57 -2.30 -114.31
CA TYR A 298 35.61 -1.47 -113.69
C TYR A 298 35.91 -0.23 -114.53
N GLN A 299 36.06 0.91 -113.86
CA GLN A 299 36.57 2.14 -114.44
C GLN A 299 38.10 2.17 -114.26
N PRO A 300 38.91 2.00 -115.32
CA PRO A 300 40.36 1.91 -115.21
C PRO A 300 41.08 3.18 -114.73
N ALA A 301 40.51 4.39 -114.85
CA ALA A 301 41.26 5.64 -114.57
C ALA A 301 40.45 6.76 -113.89
N ASN A 302 41.08 7.46 -112.94
CA ASN A 302 40.48 8.56 -112.17
C ASN A 302 39.96 9.69 -113.08
N ALA A 303 40.72 10.07 -114.10
CA ALA A 303 40.34 11.12 -115.04
C ALA A 303 39.00 10.83 -115.75
N GLN A 304 38.68 9.54 -115.99
CA GLN A 304 37.47 9.10 -116.65
C GLN A 304 36.26 9.08 -115.69
N ALA A 305 36.50 8.81 -114.40
CA ALA A 305 35.49 8.95 -113.34
C ALA A 305 35.19 10.43 -113.03
N GLN A 306 36.21 11.31 -113.08
CA GLN A 306 36.08 12.76 -112.89
C GLN A 306 35.21 13.42 -113.96
N THR A 307 35.35 13.01 -115.22
CA THR A 307 34.51 13.49 -116.33
C THR A 307 33.25 12.63 -116.54
N GLY A 308 33.10 11.54 -115.79
CA GLY A 308 31.97 10.63 -115.86
C GLY A 308 30.76 11.15 -115.09
N ARG A 309 29.57 10.65 -115.45
CA ARG A 309 28.31 11.09 -114.83
C ARG A 309 27.79 10.05 -113.83
N ASN A 310 27.14 10.56 -112.78
CA ASN A 310 26.55 9.75 -111.71
C ASN A 310 27.53 8.84 -110.96
N TYR A 311 28.82 9.18 -110.92
CA TYR A 311 29.79 8.60 -109.99
C TYR A 311 29.54 9.14 -108.56
N PRO A 312 29.69 8.31 -107.50
CA PRO A 312 29.60 8.77 -106.11
C PRO A 312 30.85 9.53 -105.65
N GLU A 313 32.00 9.22 -106.23
CA GLU A 313 33.28 9.90 -106.02
C GLU A 313 34.02 10.05 -107.36
N ALA A 314 34.84 11.09 -107.47
CA ALA A 314 35.60 11.42 -108.68
C ALA A 314 36.90 10.58 -108.79
N ASN A 315 36.78 9.27 -108.60
CA ASN A 315 37.87 8.30 -108.54
C ASN A 315 37.49 7.01 -109.28
N ALA A 316 38.49 6.31 -109.81
CA ALA A 316 38.38 4.98 -110.42
C ALA A 316 37.89 3.93 -109.42
N GLY A 317 37.47 2.77 -109.91
CA GLY A 317 36.81 1.77 -109.06
C GLY A 317 36.07 0.70 -109.82
N SER A 318 35.60 -0.32 -109.11
CA SER A 318 34.69 -1.32 -109.65
C SER A 318 33.23 -0.88 -109.48
N LEU A 319 32.40 -1.22 -110.45
CA LEU A 319 30.94 -1.15 -110.35
C LEU A 319 30.40 -2.58 -110.41
N GLU A 320 29.72 -2.99 -109.35
CA GLU A 320 28.96 -4.23 -109.31
C GLU A 320 27.50 -3.92 -109.58
N VAL A 321 26.91 -4.62 -110.55
CA VAL A 321 25.51 -4.45 -110.93
C VAL A 321 24.77 -5.75 -110.63
N TYR A 322 23.69 -5.66 -109.85
CA TYR A 322 22.82 -6.78 -109.50
C TYR A 322 21.41 -6.53 -110.02
N LYS A 323 20.80 -7.51 -110.70
CA LYS A 323 19.38 -7.48 -111.06
C LYS A 323 18.56 -8.22 -110.00
N HIS A 324 17.49 -7.58 -109.57
CA HIS A 324 16.37 -8.17 -108.84
C HIS A 324 15.08 -7.61 -109.45
N ALA A 325 14.04 -7.30 -108.67
CA ALA A 325 12.89 -6.57 -109.18
C ALA A 325 13.30 -5.21 -109.79
N GLY A 326 14.16 -4.46 -109.07
CA GLY A 326 14.89 -3.30 -109.58
C GLY A 326 16.31 -3.66 -110.04
N ILE A 327 17.22 -2.69 -109.96
CA ILE A 327 18.67 -2.89 -110.13
C ILE A 327 19.39 -2.27 -108.93
N THR A 328 20.40 -2.95 -108.40
CA THR A 328 21.32 -2.38 -107.41
C THR A 328 22.66 -2.14 -108.07
N GLN A 329 23.24 -0.97 -107.80
CA GLN A 329 24.64 -0.66 -108.11
C GLN A 329 25.42 -0.51 -106.82
N ILE A 330 26.61 -1.13 -106.78
CA ILE A 330 27.60 -0.90 -105.74
C ILE A 330 28.88 -0.41 -106.40
N TYR A 331 29.31 0.82 -106.11
CA TYR A 331 30.59 1.36 -106.57
C TYR A 331 31.62 1.24 -105.46
N ARG A 332 32.79 0.65 -105.73
CA ARG A 332 33.93 0.58 -104.81
C ARG A 332 35.10 1.33 -105.40
N VAL A 333 35.61 2.31 -104.66
CA VAL A 333 36.73 3.15 -105.09
C VAL A 333 38.03 2.32 -105.09
N TYR A 334 38.84 2.40 -106.14
CA TYR A 334 39.98 1.49 -106.33
C TYR A 334 41.09 1.59 -105.28
N ASN A 335 41.25 2.76 -104.65
CA ASN A 335 42.36 3.10 -103.74
C ASN A 335 41.92 3.31 -102.28
N SER A 336 40.68 2.99 -101.93
CA SER A 336 40.19 3.05 -100.56
C SER A 336 39.06 2.04 -100.35
N SER A 337 38.72 1.70 -99.11
CA SER A 337 37.60 0.78 -98.85
C SER A 337 36.21 1.40 -99.08
N ARG A 338 36.14 2.70 -99.43
CA ARG A 338 34.87 3.43 -99.60
C ARG A 338 34.00 2.77 -100.67
N SER A 339 32.84 2.28 -100.24
CA SER A 339 31.80 1.79 -101.14
C SER A 339 30.52 2.60 -101.00
N TYR A 340 29.81 2.68 -102.12
CA TYR A 340 28.55 3.39 -102.23
C TYR A 340 27.54 2.44 -102.85
N ILE A 341 26.33 2.44 -102.32
CA ILE A 341 25.22 1.63 -102.83
C ILE A 341 24.07 2.54 -103.24
N ARG A 342 23.43 2.21 -104.37
CA ARG A 342 22.15 2.80 -104.78
C ARG A 342 21.31 1.77 -105.52
N THR A 343 20.04 2.09 -105.67
CA THR A 343 19.06 1.28 -106.39
C THR A 343 18.34 2.09 -107.45
N LEU A 344 18.07 1.46 -108.59
CA LEU A 344 17.11 1.91 -109.60
C LEU A 344 15.79 1.20 -109.34
N TYR A 345 14.75 1.98 -109.08
CA TYR A 345 13.38 1.49 -108.90
C TYR A 345 12.41 2.41 -109.63
N SER A 346 11.44 1.84 -110.36
CA SER A 346 10.47 2.59 -111.16
C SER A 346 11.09 3.69 -112.05
N GLY A 347 12.20 3.37 -112.72
CA GLY A 347 12.92 4.31 -113.61
C GLY A 347 13.74 5.40 -112.91
N THR A 348 13.70 5.51 -111.58
CA THR A 348 14.43 6.54 -110.81
C THR A 348 15.56 5.93 -110.00
N TRP A 349 16.77 6.50 -110.11
CA TRP A 349 17.89 6.16 -109.23
C TRP A 349 17.73 6.85 -107.87
N SER A 350 17.92 6.10 -106.79
CA SER A 350 18.20 6.70 -105.48
C SER A 350 19.54 7.43 -105.50
N ALA A 351 19.70 8.38 -104.58
CA ALA A 351 21.01 8.93 -104.26
C ALA A 351 21.98 7.83 -103.85
N TRP A 352 23.28 8.05 -104.07
CA TRP A 352 24.32 7.16 -103.57
C TRP A 352 24.39 7.23 -102.04
N THR A 353 24.09 6.12 -101.38
CA THR A 353 24.28 5.98 -99.94
C THR A 353 25.68 5.42 -99.69
N LYS A 354 26.50 6.15 -98.93
CA LYS A 354 27.81 5.63 -98.48
C LYS A 354 27.59 4.44 -97.56
N GLN A 355 28.29 3.34 -97.82
CA GLN A 355 28.37 2.23 -96.88
C GLN A 355 29.57 2.46 -95.95
N TYR A 356 29.40 2.12 -94.67
CA TYR A 356 30.43 2.31 -93.66
C TYR A 356 31.16 1.00 -93.37
N ASP A 357 32.45 1.11 -93.03
CA ASP A 357 33.36 0.01 -92.74
C ASP A 357 34.31 0.38 -91.58
N ALA A 358 35.32 -0.45 -91.30
CA ALA A 358 36.26 -0.20 -90.20
C ALA A 358 37.21 1.00 -90.41
N ALA A 359 37.50 1.38 -91.65
CA ALA A 359 38.30 2.56 -92.01
C ALA A 359 37.43 3.82 -92.26
N ASN A 360 36.15 3.62 -92.57
CA ASN A 360 35.13 4.64 -92.79
C ASN A 360 33.96 4.38 -91.85
N LYS A 361 34.12 4.68 -90.55
CA LYS A 361 33.05 4.54 -89.55
C LYS A 361 32.10 5.75 -89.59
N PRO A 362 30.80 5.59 -89.26
CA PRO A 362 29.95 6.74 -88.97
C PRO A 362 30.42 7.44 -87.68
N THR A 363 30.14 8.73 -87.54
CA THR A 363 30.44 9.48 -86.31
C THR A 363 29.39 9.22 -85.22
N PRO A 364 29.69 9.49 -83.93
CA PRO A 364 28.70 9.38 -82.86
C PRO A 364 27.43 10.22 -83.08
N ALA A 365 27.55 11.34 -83.78
CA ALA A 365 26.42 12.19 -84.14
C ALA A 365 25.53 11.55 -85.22
N ASP A 366 26.12 10.85 -86.20
CA ASP A 366 25.39 10.14 -87.27
C ASP A 366 24.55 8.95 -86.74
N ILE A 367 24.85 8.47 -85.52
CA ILE A 367 24.16 7.32 -84.88
C ILE A 367 23.47 7.65 -83.56
N GLY A 368 23.44 8.93 -83.15
CA GLY A 368 22.81 9.36 -81.90
C GLY A 368 23.40 8.72 -80.62
N ALA A 369 24.68 8.35 -80.63
CA ALA A 369 25.32 7.71 -79.48
C ALA A 369 25.60 8.71 -78.37
N LEU A 370 25.32 8.32 -77.11
CA LEU A 370 25.74 9.09 -75.95
C LEU A 370 27.28 9.23 -75.95
N PRO A 371 27.85 10.44 -75.85
CA PRO A 371 29.30 10.61 -75.89
C PRO A 371 29.97 9.83 -74.76
N VAL A 372 31.02 9.06 -75.08
CA VAL A 372 31.88 8.42 -74.07
C VAL A 372 32.56 9.43 -73.13
N THR A 373 32.55 10.71 -73.50
CA THR A 373 33.04 11.86 -72.73
C THR A 373 32.01 12.46 -71.77
N GLY A 374 30.78 11.91 -71.69
CA GLY A 374 29.78 12.23 -70.67
C GLY A 374 28.75 13.31 -71.01
N GLY A 375 27.72 13.40 -70.17
CA GLY A 375 26.62 14.38 -70.24
C GLY A 375 25.75 14.32 -68.97
N THR A 376 25.00 15.39 -68.68
CA THR A 376 24.21 15.49 -67.44
C THR A 376 22.97 14.58 -67.47
N VAL A 377 22.92 13.61 -66.56
CA VAL A 377 21.69 12.91 -66.21
C VAL A 377 21.03 13.71 -65.07
N THR A 378 20.03 14.55 -65.37
CA THR A 378 19.24 15.31 -64.36
C THR A 378 18.22 14.43 -63.64
N GLY A 379 18.66 13.23 -63.33
CA GLY A 379 17.92 12.05 -62.94
C GLY A 379 18.94 10.97 -62.60
N ASN A 380 18.53 9.72 -62.60
CA ASN A 380 19.27 8.68 -61.91
C ASN A 380 19.01 7.32 -62.60
N LEU A 381 19.94 6.35 -62.50
CA LEU A 381 20.43 5.37 -63.51
C LEU A 381 20.28 3.85 -63.13
N TYR A 382 19.12 3.17 -63.28
CA TYR A 382 18.94 1.71 -62.96
C TYR A 382 19.80 0.85 -63.91
N SER A 383 20.79 0.07 -63.42
CA SER A 383 21.41 -1.02 -64.20
C SER A 383 21.08 -2.40 -63.63
N LYS A 384 21.15 -3.44 -64.47
CA LYS A 384 20.98 -4.85 -64.07
C LYS A 384 22.15 -5.40 -63.23
N GLY A 385 23.24 -4.64 -63.11
CA GLY A 385 24.20 -4.75 -62.02
C GLY A 385 23.79 -3.79 -60.90
N GLN A 386 24.59 -2.74 -60.68
CA GLN A 386 24.27 -1.70 -59.71
C GLN A 386 23.20 -0.74 -60.22
N ILE A 387 22.25 -0.46 -59.35
CA ILE A 387 21.08 0.37 -59.60
C ILE A 387 21.36 1.82 -59.23
N SER A 388 20.78 2.76 -59.98
CA SER A 388 20.58 4.14 -59.55
C SER A 388 19.27 4.80 -60.02
N ALA A 389 18.24 4.11 -60.52
CA ALA A 389 16.86 4.62 -60.75
C ALA A 389 16.26 4.92 -62.16
N GLY A 390 14.98 5.35 -62.23
CA GLY A 390 14.06 5.32 -63.39
C GLY A 390 12.61 5.68 -62.98
N ASP A 391 11.61 5.47 -63.84
CA ASP A 391 10.17 5.80 -63.61
C ASP A 391 9.86 7.27 -63.24
N SER A 392 10.64 8.22 -63.80
CA SER A 392 10.55 9.67 -63.50
C SER A 392 10.69 10.03 -62.01
N ARG A 393 11.06 9.08 -61.15
CA ARG A 393 11.40 9.30 -59.74
C ARG A 393 12.85 9.75 -59.65
N LEU A 394 13.11 10.79 -58.85
CA LEU A 394 14.45 11.15 -58.44
C LEU A 394 14.89 10.23 -57.28
N LEU A 395 15.64 9.15 -57.55
CA LEU A 395 16.55 8.54 -56.57
C LEU A 395 17.72 9.50 -56.35
N SER A 396 17.39 10.61 -55.71
CA SER A 396 18.34 11.64 -55.34
C SER A 396 19.21 11.11 -54.21
N ILE A 397 20.53 11.11 -54.42
CA ILE A 397 21.49 11.16 -53.33
C ILE A 397 21.94 12.62 -53.24
N TYR A 398 21.08 13.45 -52.67
CA TYR A 398 21.25 14.90 -52.57
C TYR A 398 21.65 15.31 -51.16
N SER A 399 22.60 16.24 -51.07
CA SER A 399 23.09 16.79 -49.81
C SER A 399 23.20 18.30 -49.92
N SER A 400 22.57 19.00 -48.98
CA SER A 400 22.74 20.43 -48.68
C SER A 400 23.49 20.62 -47.35
N ASN A 401 24.33 19.64 -47.00
CA ASN A 401 25.05 19.61 -45.74
C ASN A 401 26.00 20.82 -45.64
N THR A 402 25.89 21.57 -44.54
CA THR A 402 26.80 22.68 -44.20
C THR A 402 28.01 22.23 -43.39
N SER A 403 28.04 20.97 -42.94
CA SER A 403 29.25 20.37 -42.37
C SER A 403 30.35 20.25 -43.42
N SER A 404 31.60 20.39 -42.98
CA SER A 404 32.79 20.13 -43.80
C SER A 404 33.00 18.65 -44.14
N LEU A 405 32.11 17.75 -43.70
CA LEU A 405 32.22 16.30 -43.89
C LEU A 405 31.12 15.77 -44.82
N ALA A 406 31.52 14.95 -45.79
CA ALA A 406 30.59 14.26 -46.69
C ALA A 406 29.90 13.08 -45.99
N GLY A 407 28.57 12.99 -46.09
CA GLY A 407 27.78 11.88 -45.57
C GLY A 407 27.61 10.74 -46.58
N ALA A 408 27.51 9.50 -46.09
CA ALA A 408 27.34 8.29 -46.89
C ALA A 408 26.37 7.28 -46.23
N ILE A 409 25.80 6.40 -47.06
CA ILE A 409 24.95 5.27 -46.66
C ILE A 409 25.54 3.99 -47.25
N ASN A 410 25.88 3.02 -46.40
CA ASN A 410 26.54 1.77 -46.76
C ASN A 410 25.66 0.56 -46.44
N LEU A 411 25.67 -0.46 -47.31
CA LEU A 411 25.15 -1.79 -47.03
C LEU A 411 26.30 -2.80 -47.14
N TRP A 412 26.68 -3.45 -46.05
CA TRP A 412 27.84 -4.35 -45.97
C TRP A 412 27.64 -5.49 -44.96
N GLY A 413 28.59 -6.41 -44.87
CA GLY A 413 28.58 -7.47 -43.85
C GLY A 413 29.85 -8.31 -43.80
N ASN A 414 30.03 -9.07 -42.72
CA ASN A 414 31.09 -10.06 -42.52
C ASN A 414 30.57 -11.24 -41.66
N VAL A 415 31.44 -12.20 -41.32
CA VAL A 415 31.03 -13.42 -40.58
C VAL A 415 30.41 -13.14 -39.21
N ASP A 416 30.86 -12.09 -38.51
CA ASP A 416 30.36 -11.70 -37.18
C ASP A 416 29.18 -10.69 -37.26
N ARG A 417 29.04 -10.03 -38.41
CA ARG A 417 28.03 -9.00 -38.70
C ARG A 417 27.41 -9.26 -40.09
N PRO A 418 26.56 -10.29 -40.27
CA PRO A 418 26.12 -10.73 -41.60
C PRO A 418 25.41 -9.68 -42.46
N THR A 419 24.78 -8.67 -41.86
CA THR A 419 24.16 -7.57 -42.61
C THR A 419 24.16 -6.30 -41.76
N VAL A 420 24.74 -5.22 -42.28
CA VAL A 420 24.84 -3.90 -41.67
C VAL A 420 24.35 -2.85 -42.67
N LEU A 421 23.38 -2.03 -42.28
CA LEU A 421 23.00 -0.80 -42.95
C LEU A 421 23.50 0.38 -42.11
N GLU A 422 24.50 1.09 -42.61
CA GLU A 422 25.29 2.09 -41.90
C GLU A 422 25.16 3.49 -42.52
N PHE A 423 24.92 4.49 -41.68
CA PHE A 423 24.92 5.91 -42.02
C PHE A 423 26.16 6.54 -41.39
N LYS A 424 26.95 7.29 -42.16
CA LYS A 424 28.28 7.74 -41.72
C LYS A 424 28.73 9.06 -42.34
N ASP A 425 29.83 9.58 -41.83
CA ASP A 425 30.71 10.52 -42.54
C ASP A 425 32.17 10.01 -42.54
N ALA A 426 33.13 10.91 -42.80
CA ALA A 426 34.55 10.62 -42.85
C ALA A 426 35.20 10.31 -41.48
N THR A 427 34.59 10.74 -40.37
CA THR A 427 35.09 10.52 -39.00
C THR A 427 34.59 9.21 -38.39
N GLY A 428 33.43 8.71 -38.84
CA GLY A 428 32.88 7.44 -38.38
C GLY A 428 31.43 7.23 -38.80
N TYR A 429 30.84 6.10 -38.40
CA TYR A 429 29.40 5.93 -38.47
C TYR A 429 28.71 6.92 -37.52
N HIS A 430 27.55 7.43 -37.90
CA HIS A 430 26.63 8.14 -37.01
C HIS A 430 25.72 7.14 -36.31
N PHE A 431 25.16 6.23 -37.10
CA PHE A 431 24.40 5.09 -36.61
C PHE A 431 24.38 3.96 -37.64
N TYR A 432 24.14 2.74 -37.19
CA TYR A 432 23.84 1.62 -38.07
C TYR A 432 22.79 0.71 -37.45
N SER A 433 22.01 0.04 -38.31
CA SER A 433 21.28 -1.17 -37.93
C SER A 433 22.03 -2.38 -38.44
N GLN A 434 22.08 -3.46 -37.66
CA GLN A 434 22.64 -4.73 -38.13
C GLN A 434 21.82 -5.93 -37.70
N ARG A 435 21.84 -6.98 -38.51
CA ARG A 435 21.48 -8.34 -38.08
C ARG A 435 22.75 -9.04 -37.59
N ASN A 436 22.71 -9.51 -36.35
CA ASN A 436 23.75 -10.27 -35.68
C ASN A 436 23.78 -11.73 -36.17
N VAL A 437 24.88 -12.46 -35.92
CA VAL A 437 25.00 -13.89 -36.29
C VAL A 437 23.90 -14.76 -35.68
N ASN A 438 23.41 -14.41 -34.48
CA ASN A 438 22.29 -15.08 -33.81
C ASN A 438 20.90 -14.64 -34.30
N GLY A 439 20.83 -13.91 -35.42
CA GLY A 439 19.59 -13.44 -36.03
C GLY A 439 18.96 -12.18 -35.40
N SER A 440 19.35 -11.79 -34.19
CA SER A 440 18.84 -10.57 -33.54
C SER A 440 19.25 -9.29 -34.28
N ILE A 441 18.48 -8.21 -34.12
CA ILE A 441 18.79 -6.90 -34.71
C ILE A 441 19.27 -5.96 -33.61
N SER A 442 20.33 -5.20 -33.87
CA SER A 442 20.74 -4.07 -33.03
C SER A 442 20.77 -2.77 -33.83
N PHE A 443 20.37 -1.67 -33.20
CA PHE A 443 20.48 -0.31 -33.75
C PHE A 443 21.44 0.46 -32.85
N ASN A 444 22.56 0.91 -33.41
CA ASN A 444 23.68 1.46 -32.65
C ASN A 444 23.91 2.91 -33.08
N PHE A 445 24.16 3.79 -32.12
CA PHE A 445 24.47 5.21 -32.34
C PHE A 445 25.90 5.49 -31.87
N ASN A 446 26.64 6.34 -32.59
CA ASN A 446 27.97 6.79 -32.23
C ASN A 446 27.89 8.13 -31.48
N GLY A 447 27.35 8.09 -30.26
CA GLY A 447 27.09 9.29 -29.46
C GLY A 447 25.79 9.16 -28.67
N ALA A 448 25.26 10.31 -28.22
CA ALA A 448 24.01 10.35 -27.48
C ALA A 448 22.80 10.20 -28.42
N ALA A 449 21.98 9.17 -28.20
CA ALA A 449 20.63 9.12 -28.74
C ALA A 449 19.70 9.95 -27.84
N GLU A 450 19.20 11.08 -28.35
CA GLU A 450 18.35 11.96 -27.56
C GLU A 450 16.88 11.52 -27.62
N VAL A 451 16.31 11.11 -26.48
CA VAL A 451 14.88 10.82 -26.32
C VAL A 451 14.23 11.99 -25.59
N ARG A 452 13.44 12.79 -26.31
CA ARG A 452 12.74 13.98 -25.76
C ARG A 452 11.30 13.65 -25.38
N GLY A 453 10.78 14.32 -24.35
CA GLY A 453 9.40 14.20 -23.88
C GLY A 453 9.24 13.24 -22.69
N THR A 454 8.00 12.79 -22.45
CA THR A 454 7.67 11.90 -21.33
C THR A 454 8.10 10.47 -21.62
N ILE A 455 8.93 9.89 -20.74
CA ILE A 455 9.22 8.45 -20.73
C ILE A 455 8.17 7.77 -19.85
N SER A 456 7.38 6.86 -20.42
CA SER A 456 6.45 6.00 -19.69
C SER A 456 6.95 4.56 -19.73
N ALA A 457 7.13 3.95 -18.56
CA ALA A 457 7.55 2.55 -18.43
C ALA A 457 6.39 1.71 -17.86
N HIS A 458 6.18 0.52 -18.43
CA HIS A 458 5.23 -0.46 -17.89
C HIS A 458 5.82 -1.28 -16.73
N GLY A 459 7.15 -1.34 -16.63
CA GLY A 459 7.90 -1.97 -15.55
C GLY A 459 8.59 -0.95 -14.64
N GLU A 460 9.32 -1.46 -13.66
CA GLU A 460 10.03 -0.65 -12.66
C GLU A 460 11.14 0.23 -13.27
N ILE A 461 11.24 1.48 -12.79
CA ILE A 461 12.33 2.40 -13.12
C ILE A 461 13.42 2.27 -12.03
N VAL A 462 14.41 1.41 -12.28
CA VAL A 462 15.53 1.16 -11.35
C VAL A 462 16.67 2.12 -11.63
N SER A 463 17.05 2.93 -10.63
CA SER A 463 18.29 3.72 -10.67
C SER A 463 19.39 3.05 -9.85
N ARG A 464 20.57 2.88 -10.45
CA ARG A 464 21.78 2.36 -9.78
C ARG A 464 22.71 3.46 -9.27
N ALA A 465 22.38 4.72 -9.53
CA ALA A 465 23.13 5.87 -9.01
C ALA A 465 22.72 6.13 -7.56
N ALA A 466 23.67 6.52 -6.70
CA ALA A 466 23.37 6.85 -5.31
C ALA A 466 22.34 8.00 -5.20
N ASN A 467 22.48 9.04 -6.05
CA ASN A 467 21.44 10.06 -6.24
C ASN A 467 20.47 9.53 -7.31
N GLY A 468 19.47 8.76 -6.89
CA GLY A 468 18.74 7.85 -7.77
C GLY A 468 17.68 8.51 -8.64
N LEU A 469 16.78 9.30 -8.03
CA LEU A 469 15.60 9.90 -8.68
C LEU A 469 15.49 11.38 -8.28
N ARG A 470 15.47 12.30 -9.24
CA ARG A 470 15.46 13.76 -9.02
C ARG A 470 14.28 14.45 -9.68
N ILE A 471 13.67 15.37 -8.95
CA ILE A 471 12.79 16.43 -9.46
C ILE A 471 13.58 17.74 -9.40
N ALA A 472 13.98 18.26 -10.56
CA ALA A 472 14.67 19.55 -10.69
C ALA A 472 13.68 20.57 -11.25
N TYR A 473 13.17 21.47 -10.41
CA TYR A 473 12.14 22.43 -10.81
C TYR A 473 12.32 23.77 -10.09
N GLY A 474 12.38 24.86 -10.85
CA GLY A 474 12.72 26.19 -10.32
C GLY A 474 14.13 26.23 -9.70
N ASN A 475 14.27 26.95 -8.59
CA ASN A 475 15.56 27.19 -7.94
C ASN A 475 16.16 26.00 -7.19
N PHE A 476 15.44 24.89 -7.01
CA PHE A 476 15.89 23.78 -6.17
C PHE A 476 15.71 22.42 -6.87
N GLY A 477 16.57 21.48 -6.51
CA GLY A 477 16.40 20.07 -6.81
C GLY A 477 16.01 19.31 -5.55
N ALA A 478 14.95 18.51 -5.63
CA ALA A 478 14.59 17.53 -4.61
C ALA A 478 14.84 16.12 -5.16
N PHE A 479 15.53 15.26 -4.42
CA PHE A 479 15.90 13.93 -4.94
C PHE A 479 16.03 12.86 -3.86
N TRP A 480 15.69 11.63 -4.25
CA TRP A 480 15.93 10.44 -3.43
C TRP A 480 17.38 9.99 -3.59
N ARG A 481 18.10 9.88 -2.48
CA ARG A 481 19.47 9.38 -2.43
C ARG A 481 19.54 8.11 -1.58
N ASN A 482 19.99 6.99 -2.16
CA ASN A 482 20.40 5.80 -1.43
C ASN A 482 21.95 5.75 -1.44
N ASP A 483 22.58 5.82 -0.27
CA ASP A 483 24.06 5.74 -0.16
C ASP A 483 24.57 4.36 0.28
N GLY A 484 23.69 3.34 0.31
CA GLY A 484 23.96 2.00 0.78
C GLY A 484 23.69 1.79 2.28
N SER A 485 23.62 2.87 3.08
CA SER A 485 23.31 2.80 4.52
C SER A 485 21.97 3.45 4.86
N SER A 486 21.54 4.46 4.11
CA SER A 486 20.29 5.16 4.34
C SER A 486 19.69 5.70 3.04
N LEU A 487 18.36 5.75 2.99
CA LEU A 487 17.58 6.41 1.93
C LEU A 487 17.16 7.80 2.41
N TYR A 488 17.63 8.85 1.75
CA TYR A 488 17.37 10.25 2.09
C TYR A 488 16.47 10.91 1.05
N LEU A 489 15.59 11.79 1.51
CA LEU A 489 15.11 12.92 0.70
C LEU A 489 16.14 14.06 0.85
N MET A 490 16.80 14.41 -0.26
CA MET A 490 17.83 15.44 -0.33
C MET A 490 17.34 16.68 -1.08
N LEU A 491 17.89 17.84 -0.71
CA LEU A 491 17.66 19.14 -1.36
C LEU A 491 18.98 19.76 -1.81
N THR A 492 18.99 20.50 -2.91
CA THR A 492 20.17 21.26 -3.39
C THR A 492 20.26 22.67 -2.80
N ASN A 493 21.33 23.40 -3.12
CA ASN A 493 21.41 24.84 -2.88
C ASN A 493 20.50 25.60 -3.87
N ALA A 494 20.07 26.81 -3.47
CA ALA A 494 19.27 27.68 -4.33
C ALA A 494 20.04 28.09 -5.59
N GLY A 495 19.40 27.98 -6.76
CA GLY A 495 20.00 28.24 -8.07
C GLY A 495 20.74 27.04 -8.68
N ASP A 496 20.90 25.94 -7.93
CA ASP A 496 21.64 24.75 -8.36
C ASP A 496 20.73 23.52 -8.33
N SER A 497 19.68 23.49 -9.16
CA SER A 497 18.66 22.43 -9.12
C SER A 497 19.14 21.05 -9.59
N LEU A 498 20.27 20.98 -10.28
CA LEU A 498 20.89 19.73 -10.75
C LEU A 498 22.12 19.28 -9.94
N GLY A 499 22.73 20.16 -9.13
CA GLY A 499 23.93 19.85 -8.37
C GLY A 499 23.71 19.02 -7.09
N SER A 500 24.67 19.12 -6.18
CA SER A 500 24.77 18.24 -5.00
C SER A 500 23.77 18.60 -3.89
N TYR A 501 23.64 17.71 -2.91
CA TYR A 501 22.84 17.97 -1.72
C TYR A 501 23.48 19.04 -0.82
N ASN A 502 22.65 19.85 -0.18
CA ASN A 502 23.03 20.79 0.86
C ASN A 502 23.13 20.10 2.24
N SER A 503 23.17 20.86 3.33
CA SER A 503 23.26 20.33 4.71
C SER A 503 21.94 19.84 5.32
N LEU A 504 20.79 20.16 4.72
CA LEU A 504 19.47 19.80 5.24
C LEU A 504 19.21 18.29 5.12
N ARG A 505 18.56 17.71 6.13
CA ARG A 505 18.11 16.31 6.12
C ARG A 505 16.61 16.21 6.46
N PRO A 506 15.71 16.61 5.54
CA PRO A 506 14.26 16.64 5.78
C PRO A 506 13.66 15.32 6.22
N LEU A 507 14.08 14.21 5.60
CA LEU A 507 13.59 12.89 5.91
C LEU A 507 14.60 11.85 5.43
N TYR A 508 14.85 10.81 6.24
CA TYR A 508 15.65 9.67 5.82
C TYR A 508 15.29 8.39 6.59
N VAL A 509 15.57 7.24 5.97
CA VAL A 509 15.33 5.90 6.53
C VAL A 509 16.66 5.17 6.62
N ASN A 510 16.98 4.62 7.79
CA ASN A 510 18.10 3.70 7.93
C ASN A 510 17.76 2.35 7.25
N LEU A 511 18.57 1.91 6.30
CA LEU A 511 18.26 0.72 5.49
C LEU A 511 18.46 -0.61 6.22
N THR A 512 19.17 -0.61 7.36
CA THR A 512 19.37 -1.80 8.19
C THR A 512 18.26 -1.97 9.24
N THR A 513 17.78 -0.87 9.83
CA THR A 513 16.79 -0.91 10.92
C THR A 513 15.37 -0.51 10.50
N GLY A 514 15.18 0.04 9.30
CA GLY A 514 13.92 0.62 8.86
C GLY A 514 13.52 1.92 9.57
N ALA A 515 14.36 2.43 10.48
CA ALA A 515 14.03 3.60 11.30
C ALA A 515 13.90 4.87 10.45
N LEU A 516 12.71 5.47 10.45
CA LEU A 516 12.43 6.78 9.86
C LEU A 516 12.94 7.90 10.79
N GLN A 517 13.67 8.85 10.22
CA GLN A 517 14.32 9.94 10.94
C GLN A 517 14.19 11.27 10.18
N SER A 518 14.24 12.38 10.92
CA SER A 518 14.38 13.73 10.36
C SER A 518 15.52 14.45 11.08
N GLY A 519 16.41 15.08 10.32
CA GLY A 519 17.46 15.96 10.84
C GLY A 519 17.04 17.44 10.88
N THR A 520 15.82 17.76 10.46
CA THR A 520 15.19 19.08 10.56
C THR A 520 13.92 19.01 11.41
N PRO A 521 13.34 20.14 11.86
CA PRO A 521 12.07 20.12 12.58
C PRO A 521 10.95 19.44 11.78
N LEU A 522 10.17 18.58 12.45
CA LEU A 522 8.96 17.97 11.91
C LEU A 522 7.73 18.67 12.49
N SER A 523 6.84 19.15 11.63
CA SER A 523 5.56 19.77 12.03
C SER A 523 4.40 18.89 11.61
N VAL A 524 3.49 18.60 12.56
CA VAL A 524 2.28 17.79 12.33
C VAL A 524 1.07 18.61 12.77
N TYR A 525 0.14 18.87 11.85
CA TYR A 525 -1.02 19.76 12.07
C TYR A 525 -2.27 19.05 12.62
N ASN A 526 -2.19 17.74 12.83
CA ASN A 526 -3.28 16.90 13.34
C ASN A 526 -2.72 15.95 14.43
N THR A 527 -3.34 14.80 14.66
CA THR A 527 -2.90 13.83 15.66
C THR A 527 -1.60 13.11 15.31
N ILE A 528 -0.71 12.94 16.30
CA ILE A 528 0.36 11.93 16.31
C ILE A 528 -0.13 10.75 17.17
N THR A 529 -0.14 9.54 16.60
CA THR A 529 -0.50 8.31 17.31
C THR A 529 0.73 7.40 17.41
N ALA A 530 1.10 7.01 18.63
CA ALA A 530 2.11 5.98 18.88
C ALA A 530 1.43 4.75 19.51
N SER A 531 1.76 3.55 19.03
CA SER A 531 1.20 2.28 19.49
C SER A 531 1.88 1.73 20.75
N GLU A 532 3.14 2.11 20.98
CA GLU A 532 3.96 1.63 22.10
C GLU A 532 4.34 2.78 23.03
N GLU A 533 5.28 3.64 22.62
CA GLU A 533 5.77 4.76 23.43
C GLU A 533 6.08 6.02 22.62
N ILE A 534 6.12 7.17 23.30
CA ILE A 534 6.70 8.42 22.80
C ILE A 534 7.89 8.75 23.69
N THR A 535 9.09 8.43 23.24
CA THR A 535 10.33 8.63 24.01
C THR A 535 11.03 9.92 23.60
N ALA A 536 11.12 10.87 24.53
CA ALA A 536 11.98 12.03 24.38
C ALA A 536 13.45 11.61 24.57
N GLY A 537 14.15 11.46 23.44
CA GLY A 537 15.48 10.86 23.41
C GLY A 537 16.56 11.61 24.20
N LYS A 538 17.68 10.91 24.40
CA LYS A 538 18.91 11.33 25.12
C LYS A 538 19.55 12.66 24.67
N GLY A 539 19.04 13.26 23.58
CA GLY A 539 19.38 14.59 23.07
C GLY A 539 18.57 15.75 23.67
N MET A 540 17.70 15.50 24.66
CA MET A 540 17.21 16.51 25.60
C MET A 540 18.37 17.01 26.49
N VAL A 541 19.35 17.66 25.87
CA VAL A 541 20.45 18.35 26.57
C VAL A 541 19.83 19.41 27.46
N ALA A 542 20.29 19.48 28.71
CA ALA A 542 19.86 20.51 29.65
C ALA A 542 20.00 21.89 29.00
N GLY A 543 18.88 22.61 28.82
CA GLY A 543 18.88 23.93 28.17
C GLY A 543 19.73 24.97 28.89
N TYR A 544 20.06 24.69 30.15
CA TYR A 544 20.99 25.43 30.97
C TYR A 544 21.66 24.49 31.99
N SER A 545 22.97 24.59 32.16
CA SER A 545 23.71 23.94 33.27
C SER A 545 24.55 25.00 33.99
N GLY A 546 24.38 25.12 35.31
CA GLY A 546 25.03 26.13 36.14
C GLY A 546 24.17 26.59 37.33
N PRO A 547 24.60 27.62 38.08
CA PRO A 547 23.96 28.02 39.35
C PRO A 547 22.48 28.42 39.25
N PHE A 548 22.03 28.86 38.07
CA PHE A 548 20.66 29.35 37.83
C PHE A 548 19.73 28.32 37.16
N ALA A 549 20.10 27.03 37.11
CA ALA A 549 19.32 26.00 36.41
C ALA A 549 17.84 25.90 36.83
N TRP A 550 17.52 26.19 38.10
CA TRP A 550 16.14 26.28 38.58
C TRP A 550 15.38 27.50 38.05
N ALA A 551 16.02 28.67 37.99
CA ALA A 551 15.41 29.90 37.48
C ALA A 551 15.14 29.80 35.97
N GLU A 552 16.01 29.12 35.24
CA GLU A 552 15.96 28.97 33.78
C GLU A 552 15.19 27.71 33.31
N GLN A 553 14.54 26.98 34.22
CA GLN A 553 13.86 25.72 33.89
C GLN A 553 12.79 25.85 32.79
N TYR A 554 12.16 27.02 32.66
CA TYR A 554 11.15 27.30 31.64
C TYR A 554 11.73 27.40 30.21
N LYS A 555 13.04 27.59 30.04
CA LYS A 555 13.73 27.56 28.75
C LYS A 555 14.23 26.16 28.36
N ALA A 556 14.18 25.19 29.28
CA ALA A 556 14.59 23.83 28.99
C ALA A 556 13.59 23.15 28.04
N LYS A 557 14.10 22.36 27.10
CA LYS A 557 13.25 21.58 26.18
C LYS A 557 12.53 20.48 26.97
N ALA A 558 11.24 20.32 26.71
CA ALA A 558 10.39 19.31 27.31
C ALA A 558 9.72 18.43 26.23
N PRO A 559 9.29 17.21 26.55
CA PRO A 559 8.53 16.34 25.62
C PRO A 559 7.19 16.97 25.21
N PHE A 560 6.56 17.70 26.14
CA PHE A 560 5.31 18.42 25.94
C PHE A 560 5.53 19.89 26.30
N PHE A 561 5.26 20.79 25.36
CA PHE A 561 5.27 22.22 25.57
C PHE A 561 4.11 22.84 24.79
N ASN A 562 3.11 23.36 25.51
CA ASN A 562 1.97 24.05 24.93
C ASN A 562 2.10 25.55 25.26
N ALA A 563 2.56 26.33 24.28
CA ALA A 563 2.62 27.78 24.38
C ALA A 563 1.35 28.39 23.81
N TYR A 564 0.61 29.11 24.65
CA TYR A 564 -0.60 29.82 24.27
C TYR A 564 -0.62 31.22 24.89
N SER A 565 -1.38 32.11 24.27
CA SER A 565 -1.72 33.44 24.77
C SER A 565 -3.19 33.68 24.49
N THR A 566 -3.95 34.12 25.48
CA THR A 566 -5.41 34.24 25.37
C THR A 566 -5.92 35.54 25.98
N THR A 567 -7.04 36.02 25.44
CA THR A 567 -7.86 37.10 26.01
C THR A 567 -9.21 36.58 26.53
N ALA A 568 -9.40 35.26 26.56
CA ALA A 568 -10.63 34.64 27.05
C ALA A 568 -10.71 34.68 28.58
N THR A 569 -11.91 34.94 29.11
CA THR A 569 -12.15 35.06 30.56
C THR A 569 -12.31 33.72 31.28
N SER A 570 -12.38 32.60 30.55
CA SER A 570 -12.44 31.24 31.11
C SER A 570 -11.99 30.24 30.05
N GLU A 571 -10.77 29.72 30.16
CA GLU A 571 -10.21 28.79 29.17
C GLU A 571 -9.28 27.75 29.82
N TYR A 572 -9.46 26.48 29.45
CA TYR A 572 -8.67 25.37 29.98
C TYR A 572 -7.78 24.75 28.91
N HIS A 573 -6.47 24.79 29.16
CA HIS A 573 -5.40 24.33 28.28
C HIS A 573 -4.79 23.04 28.81
N PRO A 574 -5.25 21.86 28.34
CA PRO A 574 -4.66 20.58 28.71
C PRO A 574 -3.27 20.40 28.09
N VAL A 575 -2.39 19.71 28.81
CA VAL A 575 -1.08 19.25 28.34
C VAL A 575 -1.03 17.72 28.28
N ILE A 576 -1.70 17.04 29.22
CA ILE A 576 -1.80 15.56 29.27
C ILE A 576 -3.25 15.17 29.57
N LYS A 577 -3.76 14.13 28.90
CA LYS A 577 -5.07 13.53 29.16
C LYS A 577 -5.01 12.00 29.14
N GLN A 578 -5.83 11.36 29.96
CA GLN A 578 -6.10 9.92 29.94
C GLN A 578 -7.59 9.70 30.13
N GLN A 579 -8.16 8.73 29.42
CA GLN A 579 -9.49 8.20 29.71
C GLN A 579 -9.36 6.74 30.15
N ALA A 580 -9.97 6.40 31.28
CA ALA A 580 -10.02 5.03 31.79
C ALA A 580 -11.48 4.58 31.92
N THR A 581 -11.77 3.39 31.42
CA THR A 581 -13.09 2.75 31.51
C THR A 581 -12.90 1.33 32.03
N ILE A 582 -13.46 1.05 33.20
CA ILE A 582 -13.58 -0.31 33.73
C ILE A 582 -14.99 -0.79 33.38
N VAL A 583 -15.11 -2.02 32.86
CA VAL A 583 -16.40 -2.60 32.48
C VAL A 583 -17.38 -2.55 33.67
N SER A 584 -18.61 -2.08 33.41
CA SER A 584 -19.67 -1.90 34.41
C SER A 584 -19.35 -0.91 35.55
N LYS A 585 -18.41 0.02 35.33
CA LYS A 585 -18.13 1.17 36.23
C LYS A 585 -18.20 2.50 35.45
N ASN A 586 -18.28 3.61 36.17
CA ASN A 586 -18.16 4.93 35.56
C ASN A 586 -16.80 5.08 34.88
N SER A 587 -16.79 5.67 33.69
CA SER A 587 -15.56 6.06 33.00
C SER A 587 -15.01 7.34 33.62
N TRP A 588 -13.69 7.49 33.66
CA TRP A 588 -13.01 8.66 34.20
C TRP A 588 -12.09 9.28 33.17
N ALA A 589 -12.21 10.61 33.00
CA ALA A 589 -11.25 11.41 32.28
C ALA A 589 -10.33 12.12 33.29
N PHE A 590 -9.03 11.91 33.16
CA PHE A 590 -7.97 12.57 33.89
C PHE A 590 -7.30 13.58 32.95
N SER A 591 -7.10 14.81 33.41
CA SER A 591 -6.62 15.91 32.60
C SER A 591 -5.69 16.80 33.42
N MET A 592 -4.47 16.99 32.95
CA MET A 592 -3.46 17.86 33.57
C MET A 592 -3.22 19.04 32.64
N GLY A 593 -3.28 20.26 33.17
CA GLY A 593 -3.28 21.46 32.35
C GLY A 593 -3.38 22.75 33.17
N SER A 594 -3.58 23.86 32.47
CA SER A 594 -3.73 25.17 33.08
C SER A 594 -5.11 25.76 32.78
N LEU A 595 -5.66 26.50 33.74
CA LEU A 595 -6.93 27.21 33.64
C LEU A 595 -6.65 28.71 33.75
N VAL A 596 -7.17 29.47 32.79
CA VAL A 596 -7.38 30.92 32.90
C VAL A 596 -8.80 31.13 33.41
N ALA A 597 -8.97 31.91 34.48
CA ALA A 597 -10.27 32.24 35.06
C ALA A 597 -10.28 33.70 35.50
N GLY A 598 -10.87 34.58 34.68
CA GLY A 598 -10.72 36.03 34.82
C GLY A 598 -9.28 36.45 34.54
N ASP A 599 -8.66 37.08 35.54
CA ASP A 599 -7.24 37.43 35.59
C ASP A 599 -6.38 36.40 36.36
N GLU A 600 -6.98 35.37 36.96
CA GLU A 600 -6.23 34.27 37.59
C GLU A 600 -5.75 33.23 36.56
N LEU A 601 -4.50 32.81 36.70
CA LEU A 601 -3.94 31.61 36.09
C LEU A 601 -3.68 30.56 37.18
N SER A 602 -4.04 29.31 36.93
CA SER A 602 -3.69 28.20 37.82
C SER A 602 -3.44 26.89 37.08
N TRP A 603 -2.68 26.00 37.71
CA TRP A 603 -2.39 24.66 37.20
C TRP A 603 -3.24 23.60 37.90
N HIS A 604 -3.71 22.60 37.15
CA HIS A 604 -4.77 21.71 37.58
C HIS A 604 -4.50 20.24 37.25
N LEU A 605 -4.83 19.37 38.21
CA LEU A 605 -5.19 17.97 37.94
C LEU A 605 -6.71 17.86 38.08
N HIS A 606 -7.39 17.76 36.93
CA HIS A 606 -8.83 17.64 36.82
C HIS A 606 -9.24 16.20 36.52
N MET A 607 -10.23 15.71 37.26
CA MET A 607 -10.75 14.35 37.18
C MET A 607 -12.28 14.40 37.07
N LYS A 608 -12.82 13.94 35.95
CA LYS A 608 -14.27 13.95 35.68
C LYS A 608 -14.79 12.53 35.45
N GLY A 609 -15.78 12.13 36.23
CA GLY A 609 -16.45 10.84 36.13
C GLY A 609 -17.73 10.92 35.28
N SER A 610 -18.03 9.85 34.54
CA SER A 610 -19.24 9.76 33.71
C SER A 610 -20.56 9.78 34.50
N GLY A 611 -20.51 9.59 35.82
CA GLY A 611 -21.65 9.74 36.73
C GLY A 611 -21.71 11.12 37.40
N ALA A 612 -21.33 12.17 36.66
CA ALA A 612 -21.29 13.58 37.10
C ALA A 612 -20.34 13.90 38.28
N GLN A 613 -19.39 13.02 38.60
CA GLN A 613 -18.31 13.35 39.56
C GLN A 613 -17.35 14.39 38.95
N ASP A 614 -16.93 15.36 39.75
CA ASP A 614 -15.95 16.38 39.36
C ASP A 614 -14.99 16.65 40.54
N ILE A 615 -13.70 16.39 40.34
CA ILE A 615 -12.65 16.53 41.36
C ILE A 615 -11.51 17.32 40.71
N ASN A 616 -11.09 18.41 41.35
CA ASN A 616 -10.12 19.33 40.79
C ASN A 616 -9.09 19.76 41.85
N PHE A 617 -7.84 19.32 41.69
CA PHE A 617 -6.71 19.77 42.49
C PHE A 617 -6.07 21.00 41.82
N LYS A 618 -5.96 22.13 42.53
CA LYS A 618 -5.47 23.43 42.00
C LYS A 618 -4.14 23.81 42.66
N TRP A 619 -3.18 24.25 41.86
CA TRP A 619 -2.05 25.08 42.30
C TRP A 619 -2.21 26.48 41.72
N ASP A 620 -2.23 27.51 42.56
CA ASP A 620 -2.26 28.90 42.10
C ASP A 620 -0.85 29.45 41.78
N THR A 621 -0.78 30.61 41.13
CA THR A 621 0.48 31.32 40.84
C THR A 621 1.22 31.84 42.07
N LYS A 622 0.63 31.72 43.28
CA LYS A 622 1.26 32.07 44.57
C LYS A 622 1.89 30.85 45.24
N GLY A 623 1.72 29.65 44.66
CA GLY A 623 2.26 28.39 45.17
C GLY A 623 1.35 27.65 46.16
N ASN A 624 0.11 28.10 46.37
CA ASN A 624 -0.84 27.42 47.24
C ASN A 624 -1.41 26.18 46.56
N PHE A 625 -1.47 25.06 47.28
CA PHE A 625 -2.15 23.84 46.85
C PHE A 625 -3.55 23.75 47.48
N ASN A 626 -4.56 23.52 46.66
CA ASN A 626 -5.94 23.30 47.07
C ASN A 626 -6.43 21.91 46.63
N ALA A 627 -6.95 21.14 47.58
CA ALA A 627 -7.55 19.83 47.37
C ALA A 627 -9.05 19.88 47.76
N PRO A 628 -9.96 19.38 46.90
CA PRO A 628 -11.41 19.46 47.13
C PRO A 628 -11.93 18.40 48.12
N GLY A 629 -11.07 17.50 48.59
CA GLY A 629 -11.33 16.50 49.61
C GLY A 629 -10.23 16.50 50.68
N GLN A 630 -10.31 15.56 51.62
CA GLN A 630 -9.31 15.45 52.69
C GLN A 630 -7.90 15.15 52.13
N VAL A 631 -6.91 15.92 52.58
CA VAL A 631 -5.49 15.58 52.41
C VAL A 631 -5.10 14.69 53.57
N ASN A 632 -4.89 13.40 53.30
CA ASN A 632 -4.48 12.40 54.29
C ASN A 632 -2.96 12.13 54.18
N PRO A 633 -2.10 12.87 54.91
CA PRO A 633 -0.66 12.59 54.90
C PRO A 633 -0.34 11.24 55.55
N GLY A 634 0.73 10.58 55.08
CA GLY A 634 1.22 9.33 55.67
C GLY A 634 1.81 9.47 57.08
N SER A 635 2.05 10.69 57.54
CA SER A 635 2.37 11.03 58.92
C SER A 635 1.78 12.40 59.26
N TYR A 636 1.15 12.53 60.43
CA TYR A 636 0.59 13.78 60.91
C TYR A 636 1.54 14.55 61.84
N ALA A 637 2.77 14.07 62.08
CA ALA A 637 3.67 14.63 63.10
C ALA A 637 3.94 16.14 62.98
N ASN A 638 3.94 16.71 61.77
CA ASN A 638 4.11 18.15 61.55
C ASN A 638 2.85 18.98 61.90
N PHE A 639 1.69 18.35 61.98
CA PHE A 639 0.42 18.92 62.47
C PHE A 639 0.22 18.62 63.95
N ASP A 640 0.48 17.39 64.39
CA ASP A 640 0.35 16.94 65.79
C ASP A 640 1.31 17.69 66.74
N ASN A 641 2.46 18.15 66.24
CA ASN A 641 3.38 19.01 67.01
C ASN A 641 2.95 20.49 67.04
N ARG A 642 1.91 20.88 66.31
CA ARG A 642 1.38 22.26 66.25
C ARG A 642 0.05 22.45 66.98
N TYR A 643 -0.69 21.38 67.21
CA TYR A 643 -1.94 21.37 67.96
C TYR A 643 -1.80 20.43 69.15
N TYR A 644 -2.34 20.81 70.31
CA TYR A 644 -2.39 19.87 71.43
C TYR A 644 -3.19 18.62 71.02
N THR A 645 -2.60 17.44 71.13
CA THR A 645 -3.36 16.17 71.04
C THR A 645 -4.53 16.20 72.02
N LYS A 646 -5.61 15.44 71.81
CA LYS A 646 -6.75 15.46 72.75
C LYS A 646 -6.31 15.24 74.21
N THR A 647 -5.34 14.35 74.45
CA THR A 647 -4.76 14.13 75.79
C THR A 647 -3.99 15.35 76.33
N GLN A 648 -3.23 16.08 75.49
CA GLN A 648 -2.54 17.31 75.89
C GLN A 648 -3.48 18.52 75.98
N SER A 649 -4.60 18.52 75.24
CA SER A 649 -5.67 19.51 75.35
C SER A 649 -6.42 19.30 76.66
N ASP A 650 -6.82 18.08 76.96
CA ASP A 650 -7.51 17.71 78.19
C ASP A 650 -6.60 17.88 79.43
N ALA A 651 -5.28 17.72 79.29
CA ALA A 651 -4.28 18.02 80.34
C ALA A 651 -3.82 19.49 80.37
N GLY A 652 -3.96 20.21 79.25
CA GLY A 652 -3.54 21.61 79.06
C GLY A 652 -4.66 22.63 79.24
N TYR A 653 -5.91 22.18 79.37
CA TYR A 653 -7.06 22.97 79.80
C TYR A 653 -6.99 23.27 81.29
N MET A 654 -5.92 23.95 81.72
CA MET A 654 -5.95 24.75 82.93
C MET A 654 -6.87 25.95 82.66
N PRO A 655 -7.90 26.21 83.48
CA PRO A 655 -8.65 27.45 83.39
C PRO A 655 -7.70 28.63 83.61
N ARG A 656 -7.65 29.51 82.61
CA ARG A 656 -7.15 30.90 82.64
C ARG A 656 -6.29 31.27 83.87
N THR A 657 -4.97 31.05 83.74
CA THR A 657 -3.89 31.75 84.45
C THR A 657 -3.90 31.73 86.00
N GLY A 658 -3.02 30.92 86.61
CA GLY A 658 -2.50 31.23 87.96
C GLY A 658 -2.17 30.07 88.90
N ALA A 659 -2.61 28.84 88.62
CA ALA A 659 -2.43 27.71 89.54
C ALA A 659 -1.12 26.94 89.28
N TYR A 660 -0.24 26.89 90.28
CA TYR A 660 0.86 25.92 90.37
C TYR A 660 0.31 24.48 90.29
N THR A 661 1.14 23.48 89.97
CA THR A 661 0.75 22.08 90.27
C THR A 661 0.58 21.93 91.78
N LYS A 662 -0.27 21.02 92.26
CA LYS A 662 -0.59 20.93 93.69
C LYS A 662 0.67 20.79 94.58
N ALA A 663 1.66 20.01 94.14
CA ALA A 663 2.92 19.84 94.87
C ALA A 663 3.80 21.11 94.89
N GLU A 664 3.74 21.95 93.85
CA GLU A 664 4.49 23.21 93.76
C GLU A 664 3.77 24.37 94.46
N SER A 665 2.43 24.35 94.48
CA SER A 665 1.59 25.30 95.21
C SER A 665 1.83 25.20 96.71
N ASP A 666 1.70 23.97 97.23
CA ASP A 666 1.71 23.67 98.65
C ASP A 666 3.09 23.92 99.30
N GLY A 667 4.15 24.02 98.48
CA GLY A 667 5.53 24.22 98.93
C GLY A 667 6.09 25.64 98.84
N ARG A 668 5.40 26.61 98.20
CA ARG A 668 6.01 27.94 97.94
C ARG A 668 5.19 29.18 98.31
N PHE A 669 3.86 29.23 98.15
CA PHE A 669 3.11 30.47 98.40
C PHE A 669 1.68 30.28 98.97
N GLN A 670 1.27 31.20 99.84
CA GLN A 670 -0.05 31.26 100.49
C GLN A 670 -1.16 31.73 99.53
N PRO A 671 -2.39 31.17 99.56
CA PRO A 671 -3.52 31.71 98.79
C PRO A 671 -3.97 33.07 99.33
N LYS A 672 -3.97 34.12 98.50
CA LYS A 672 -4.37 35.47 98.92
C LYS A 672 -5.02 36.30 97.79
N GLY A 673 -6.14 36.92 98.11
CA GLY A 673 -6.77 38.01 97.35
C GLY A 673 -8.21 38.23 97.83
N ASN A 674 -8.63 39.39 98.35
CA ASN A 674 -8.01 40.72 98.37
C ASN A 674 -8.25 41.40 99.75
N TYR A 675 -7.18 41.74 100.50
CA TYR A 675 -6.69 43.12 100.73
C TYR A 675 -7.46 43.89 101.84
N THR A 676 -6.87 44.45 102.90
CA THR A 676 -5.46 44.80 103.22
C THR A 676 -5.14 44.69 104.75
N PRO A 677 -4.29 45.50 105.40
CA PRO A 677 -3.00 45.10 105.97
C PRO A 677 -3.02 44.73 107.48
N ALA A 678 -1.88 44.26 107.99
CA ALA A 678 -1.74 43.70 109.34
C ALA A 678 -2.00 44.72 110.48
N GLY A 679 -2.77 44.32 111.50
CA GLY A 679 -2.79 45.01 112.80
C GLY A 679 -4.11 45.06 113.60
N GLN A 680 -5.24 44.51 113.12
CA GLN A 680 -6.53 44.60 113.83
C GLN A 680 -7.31 43.27 113.83
N ALA A 681 -7.93 42.98 114.98
CA ALA A 681 -8.70 41.81 115.43
C ALA A 681 -9.92 41.43 114.53
N TYR A 682 -10.63 40.30 114.69
CA TYR A 682 -10.92 39.47 115.87
C TYR A 682 -10.94 37.95 115.56
N THR A 683 -11.01 37.12 116.60
CA THR A 683 -10.98 35.64 116.50
C THR A 683 -12.35 35.03 116.26
N LYS A 684 -12.41 33.81 115.71
CA LYS A 684 -13.69 33.13 115.43
C LYS A 684 -14.52 32.84 116.70
N ALA A 685 -13.89 32.74 117.86
CA ALA A 685 -14.58 32.64 119.16
C ALA A 685 -15.48 33.86 119.46
N GLU A 686 -15.18 35.01 118.86
CA GLU A 686 -15.95 36.26 119.00
C GLU A 686 -17.00 36.42 117.88
N SER A 687 -16.90 35.62 116.80
CA SER A 687 -17.84 35.60 115.67
C SER A 687 -19.04 34.67 115.90
N ASP A 688 -18.78 33.44 116.36
CA ASP A 688 -19.82 32.41 116.48
C ASP A 688 -20.78 32.64 117.66
N GLY A 689 -20.50 33.65 118.50
CA GLY A 689 -21.43 34.21 119.48
C GLY A 689 -22.39 35.27 118.92
N ARG A 690 -22.33 35.61 117.62
CA ARG A 690 -23.20 36.62 117.01
C ARG A 690 -24.00 36.16 115.78
N PHE A 691 -23.47 35.40 114.80
CA PHE A 691 -24.26 34.95 113.62
C PHE A 691 -23.85 33.59 113.00
N GLN A 692 -24.76 32.99 112.20
CA GLN A 692 -24.70 31.68 111.51
C GLN A 692 -24.81 31.86 109.96
N PRO A 693 -24.77 30.82 109.09
CA PRO A 693 -23.80 29.72 108.93
C PRO A 693 -23.38 29.47 107.44
N LYS A 694 -22.52 28.46 107.17
CA LYS A 694 -22.71 27.35 106.17
C LYS A 694 -21.41 26.84 105.50
N GLY A 695 -21.05 25.56 105.74
CA GLY A 695 -20.12 24.72 104.94
C GLY A 695 -18.64 25.13 104.97
N ASN A 696 -17.67 24.46 105.62
CA ASN A 696 -17.50 23.05 106.01
C ASN A 696 -17.58 22.07 104.81
N TYR A 697 -16.59 21.21 104.51
CA TYR A 697 -15.36 20.86 105.27
C TYR A 697 -14.19 20.37 104.37
N THR A 698 -12.97 20.71 104.83
CA THR A 698 -11.64 20.04 104.73
C THR A 698 -11.23 19.11 103.56
N PRO A 699 -9.99 19.25 103.04
CA PRO A 699 -9.34 18.24 102.20
C PRO A 699 -8.91 16.99 102.98
N ALA A 700 -8.65 15.91 102.24
CA ALA A 700 -8.24 14.63 102.80
C ALA A 700 -7.38 13.87 101.75
N GLY A 701 -6.19 13.32 102.02
CA GLY A 701 -5.39 13.30 103.26
C GLY A 701 -5.86 12.26 104.27
N GLN A 702 -7.16 12.29 104.55
CA GLN A 702 -7.94 11.26 105.23
C GLN A 702 -9.06 10.78 104.29
N ALA A 703 -8.75 10.67 103.00
CA ALA A 703 -9.63 10.05 102.03
C ALA A 703 -9.59 8.54 102.30
N TYR A 704 -10.45 8.11 103.22
CA TYR A 704 -10.86 6.72 103.33
C TYR A 704 -11.21 6.20 101.94
N THR A 705 -10.67 5.05 101.57
CA THR A 705 -11.09 4.34 100.36
C THR A 705 -12.61 4.14 100.40
N LYS A 706 -13.25 3.91 99.25
CA LYS A 706 -14.72 3.73 99.23
C LYS A 706 -15.20 2.70 100.26
N ALA A 707 -14.45 1.60 100.43
CA ALA A 707 -14.71 0.59 101.44
C ALA A 707 -14.59 1.09 102.90
N GLU A 708 -13.63 1.96 103.20
CA GLU A 708 -13.46 2.55 104.54
C GLU A 708 -14.47 3.68 104.84
N SER A 709 -14.91 4.42 103.82
CA SER A 709 -15.98 5.43 103.94
C SER A 709 -17.32 4.76 104.27
N ASP A 710 -17.68 3.72 103.50
CA ASP A 710 -18.91 2.95 103.69
C ASP A 710 -18.93 2.20 105.05
N ALA A 711 -17.75 1.96 105.66
CA ALA A 711 -17.60 1.30 106.95
C ALA A 711 -17.65 2.23 108.18
N ARG A 712 -17.36 3.54 108.05
CA ARG A 712 -17.30 4.48 109.20
C ARG A 712 -18.57 5.32 109.38
N TYR A 713 -19.22 5.72 108.30
CA TYR A 713 -20.44 6.54 108.34
C TYR A 713 -21.57 5.76 107.68
N GLY A 714 -22.21 4.90 108.48
CA GLY A 714 -23.22 3.95 108.03
C GLY A 714 -24.28 4.58 107.11
N VAL A 715 -24.63 3.87 106.05
CA VAL A 715 -25.55 4.36 105.02
C VAL A 715 -26.94 4.56 105.61
N GLY A 716 -27.43 5.80 105.63
CA GLY A 716 -28.77 6.14 106.10
C GLY A 716 -29.84 5.39 105.31
N LYS A 717 -30.85 4.85 106.00
CA LYS A 717 -31.84 3.93 105.41
C LYS A 717 -33.21 4.60 105.36
N THR A 718 -33.91 4.42 104.25
CA THR A 718 -35.31 4.84 104.10
C THR A 718 -36.21 3.63 104.25
N THR A 719 -37.20 3.72 105.14
CA THR A 719 -38.27 2.71 105.26
C THR A 719 -39.58 3.34 104.77
N THR A 720 -40.14 2.80 103.69
CA THR A 720 -41.38 3.28 103.06
C THR A 720 -42.52 2.28 103.22
N GLY A 721 -43.68 2.74 103.67
CA GLY A 721 -44.97 2.07 103.55
C GLY A 721 -45.96 2.90 102.73
N ASN A 722 -47.09 2.31 102.33
CA ASN A 722 -47.98 2.88 101.30
C ASN A 722 -48.45 4.32 101.55
N ASN A 723 -48.67 4.72 102.82
CA ASN A 723 -49.09 6.07 103.20
C ASN A 723 -48.17 6.74 104.25
N SER A 724 -46.99 6.17 104.53
CA SER A 724 -46.02 6.80 105.44
C SER A 724 -44.60 6.30 105.21
N ALA A 725 -43.61 7.16 105.47
CA ALA A 725 -42.20 6.83 105.34
C ALA A 725 -41.38 7.49 106.43
N TYR A 726 -40.24 6.92 106.81
CA TYR A 726 -39.29 7.57 107.71
C TYR A 726 -37.84 7.36 107.29
N TYR A 727 -37.03 8.36 107.64
CA TYR A 727 -35.63 8.50 107.27
C TYR A 727 -34.78 8.46 108.54
N THR A 728 -33.82 7.54 108.58
CA THR A 728 -32.86 7.42 109.67
C THR A 728 -31.48 7.88 109.26
N HIS A 729 -30.74 8.46 110.21
CA HIS A 729 -29.30 8.60 110.11
C HIS A 729 -28.61 7.22 110.15
N GLY A 730 -27.32 7.17 109.81
CA GLY A 730 -26.52 5.94 109.81
C GLY A 730 -26.44 5.18 111.15
N ASN A 731 -26.82 5.83 112.25
CA ASN A 731 -26.92 5.25 113.59
C ASN A 731 -28.34 4.70 113.92
N GLY A 732 -29.27 4.72 112.97
CA GLY A 732 -30.65 4.28 113.15
C GLY A 732 -31.62 5.31 113.75
N ALA A 733 -31.13 6.49 114.19
CA ALA A 733 -32.00 7.53 114.74
C ALA A 733 -32.84 8.20 113.65
N VAL A 734 -34.15 8.31 113.87
CA VAL A 734 -35.10 8.91 112.94
C VAL A 734 -35.03 10.43 113.06
N PHE A 735 -34.86 11.14 111.95
CA PHE A 735 -34.81 12.62 111.93
C PHE A 735 -35.91 13.25 111.06
N MET A 736 -36.53 12.46 110.17
CA MET A 736 -37.67 12.93 109.38
C MET A 736 -38.67 11.81 109.07
N GLN A 737 -39.95 12.15 109.10
CA GLN A 737 -41.07 11.24 108.82
C GLN A 737 -42.09 11.92 107.92
N ALA A 738 -42.73 11.18 107.03
CA ALA A 738 -43.85 11.65 106.23
C ALA A 738 -45.06 10.74 106.45
N VAL A 739 -46.26 11.31 106.59
CA VAL A 739 -47.53 10.57 106.72
C VAL A 739 -48.59 11.28 105.89
N ARG A 740 -49.20 10.57 104.95
CA ARG A 740 -50.16 11.12 103.97
C ARG A 740 -51.54 10.51 104.10
N ASN A 741 -52.53 11.16 103.48
CA ASN A 741 -53.93 10.72 103.42
C ASN A 741 -54.68 10.75 104.77
N ILE A 742 -54.48 11.78 105.59
CA ILE A 742 -55.17 11.98 106.87
C ILE A 742 -56.40 12.86 106.67
N ALA A 743 -57.60 12.29 106.71
CA ALA A 743 -58.84 13.06 106.59
C ALA A 743 -59.22 13.75 107.91
N VAL A 744 -59.53 15.05 107.85
CA VAL A 744 -60.02 15.85 108.97
C VAL A 744 -61.28 16.62 108.54
N GLY A 745 -62.39 16.41 109.27
CA GLY A 745 -63.69 17.04 109.04
C GLY A 745 -63.72 18.52 109.43
N ASN A 746 -64.80 19.25 109.09
CA ASN A 746 -64.87 20.70 109.34
C ASN A 746 -65.02 21.00 110.84
N ASN A 747 -64.33 22.03 111.31
CA ASN A 747 -64.27 22.41 112.74
C ASN A 747 -63.79 21.26 113.65
N ALA A 748 -63.08 20.26 113.10
CA ALA A 748 -62.68 19.04 113.80
C ALA A 748 -61.21 19.03 114.19
N THR A 749 -60.88 18.16 115.15
CA THR A 749 -59.52 17.96 115.69
C THR A 749 -59.17 16.48 115.66
N VAL A 750 -58.04 16.12 115.04
CA VAL A 750 -57.54 14.75 114.90
C VAL A 750 -56.07 14.70 115.35
N THR A 751 -55.75 13.79 116.26
CA THR A 751 -54.35 13.49 116.63
C THR A 751 -53.81 12.36 115.75
N VAL A 752 -52.72 12.64 115.06
CA VAL A 752 -51.99 11.73 114.17
C VAL A 752 -50.77 11.20 114.91
N THR A 753 -50.64 9.87 114.98
CA THR A 753 -49.44 9.20 115.50
C THR A 753 -48.52 8.87 114.34
N LEU A 754 -47.23 9.17 114.49
CA LEU A 754 -46.20 8.92 113.49
C LEU A 754 -45.72 7.46 113.57
N PRO A 755 -45.25 6.86 112.45
CA PRO A 755 -44.82 5.45 112.39
C PRO A 755 -43.75 5.06 113.42
N THR A 756 -42.95 6.01 113.89
CA THR A 756 -41.94 5.81 114.92
C THR A 756 -41.76 7.09 115.74
N SER A 757 -41.06 7.01 116.87
CA SER A 757 -40.80 8.18 117.73
C SER A 757 -39.52 8.88 117.31
N PHE A 758 -39.53 10.22 117.35
CA PHE A 758 -38.26 10.95 117.37
C PHE A 758 -37.57 10.75 118.73
N PRO A 759 -36.22 10.67 118.78
CA PRO A 759 -35.49 10.38 120.01
C PRO A 759 -35.84 11.32 121.18
N ASN A 760 -35.81 12.62 120.92
CA ASN A 760 -35.95 13.70 121.88
C ASN A 760 -37.25 14.50 121.67
N GLY A 761 -37.65 14.78 120.42
CA GLY A 761 -38.89 15.52 120.17
C GLY A 761 -39.23 15.77 118.70
N ILE A 762 -40.46 16.21 118.47
CA ILE A 762 -40.88 16.78 117.18
C ILE A 762 -40.46 18.25 117.16
N LEU A 763 -39.60 18.63 116.20
CA LEU A 763 -39.16 20.02 115.99
C LEU A 763 -40.15 20.83 115.16
N GLY A 764 -40.84 20.19 114.21
CA GLY A 764 -41.71 20.91 113.30
C GLY A 764 -42.55 19.99 112.42
N THR A 765 -43.73 20.50 112.07
CA THR A 765 -44.75 19.84 111.25
C THR A 765 -45.02 20.67 110.00
N GLY A 766 -44.37 20.31 108.89
CA GLY A 766 -44.79 20.78 107.57
C GLY A 766 -46.02 20.00 107.12
N LEU A 767 -47.01 20.65 106.51
CA LEU A 767 -48.22 19.98 106.07
C LEU A 767 -48.76 20.55 104.76
N SER A 768 -49.33 19.67 103.95
CA SER A 768 -50.07 19.97 102.73
C SER A 768 -51.54 19.65 102.97
N PHE A 769 -52.44 20.57 102.62
CA PHE A 769 -53.89 20.40 102.71
C PHE A 769 -54.49 20.32 101.30
N TYR A 770 -55.44 19.41 101.11
CA TYR A 770 -56.27 19.35 99.91
C TYR A 770 -57.72 19.07 100.33
N GLY A 771 -58.63 20.03 100.09
CA GLY A 771 -60.00 19.96 100.60
C GLY A 771 -60.82 21.20 100.28
N SER A 772 -61.96 21.32 100.95
CA SER A 772 -62.94 22.41 100.78
C SER A 772 -62.93 23.37 101.99
N GLY A 773 -63.08 24.66 101.73
CA GLY A 773 -62.92 25.73 102.74
C GLY A 773 -61.49 26.24 102.84
N GLY A 774 -61.31 27.51 103.23
CA GLY A 774 -60.06 28.27 103.06
C GLY A 774 -60.22 29.63 102.38
N ASN A 775 -61.42 29.99 101.94
CA ASN A 775 -61.67 31.17 101.09
C ASN A 775 -62.16 32.42 101.87
N ASN A 776 -62.11 32.42 103.20
CA ASN A 776 -62.29 33.62 104.03
C ASN A 776 -61.34 33.61 105.23
N SER A 777 -61.21 34.74 105.93
CA SER A 777 -60.24 34.93 107.02
C SER A 777 -60.48 34.06 108.26
N ASP A 778 -61.66 33.47 108.40
CA ASP A 778 -62.02 32.59 109.53
C ASP A 778 -61.75 31.10 109.23
N SER A 779 -61.43 30.75 107.99
CA SER A 779 -61.00 29.41 107.60
C SER A 779 -59.51 29.20 107.90
N TYR A 780 -59.18 28.33 108.87
CA TYR A 780 -57.80 27.96 109.15
C TYR A 780 -57.67 26.49 109.55
N TYR A 781 -56.47 25.95 109.38
CA TYR A 781 -56.06 24.72 110.04
C TYR A 781 -54.75 24.96 110.81
N MET A 782 -54.54 24.22 111.89
CA MET A 782 -53.30 24.22 112.65
C MET A 782 -52.84 22.79 112.89
N CYS A 783 -51.54 22.52 112.74
CA CYS A 783 -50.95 21.28 113.22
C CYS A 783 -49.95 21.59 114.32
N THR A 784 -50.18 21.05 115.51
CA THR A 784 -49.33 21.26 116.68
C THR A 784 -48.73 19.95 117.16
N PRO A 785 -47.42 19.88 117.45
CA PRO A 785 -46.83 18.72 118.12
C PRO A 785 -47.47 18.50 119.49
N VAL A 786 -47.78 17.25 119.82
CA VAL A 786 -48.36 16.85 121.11
C VAL A 786 -47.28 16.24 122.01
N ASN A 787 -46.40 15.43 121.43
CA ASN A 787 -45.25 14.80 122.09
C ASN A 787 -44.23 14.37 121.01
N LYS A 788 -43.25 13.53 121.37
CA LYS A 788 -42.19 13.07 120.45
C LYS A 788 -42.61 12.13 119.30
N ASN A 789 -43.87 11.68 119.24
CA ASN A 789 -44.38 10.87 118.11
C ASN A 789 -45.80 11.22 117.65
N GLN A 790 -46.44 12.26 118.19
CA GLN A 790 -47.82 12.64 117.87
C GLN A 790 -47.97 14.12 117.56
N VAL A 791 -48.85 14.40 116.60
CA VAL A 791 -49.19 15.76 116.14
C VAL A 791 -50.69 15.90 116.02
N LYS A 792 -51.26 17.02 116.45
CA LYS A 792 -52.70 17.28 116.42
C LYS A 792 -53.02 18.26 115.31
N ILE A 793 -53.81 17.82 114.32
CA ILE A 793 -54.38 18.70 113.29
C ILE A 793 -55.75 19.17 113.77
N GLN A 794 -55.95 20.47 113.84
CA GLN A 794 -57.22 21.13 114.09
C GLN A 794 -57.60 21.92 112.85
N THR A 795 -58.89 21.95 112.54
CA THR A 795 -59.45 22.73 111.42
C THR A 795 -60.55 23.63 111.95
N ARG A 796 -60.79 24.74 111.26
CA ARG A 796 -61.93 25.64 111.46
C ARG A 796 -62.37 26.18 110.10
N ASN A 797 -63.66 26.07 109.79
CA ASN A 797 -64.25 26.42 108.48
C ASN A 797 -63.48 25.89 107.25
N CYS A 798 -62.85 24.72 107.36
CA CYS A 798 -62.23 23.98 106.26
C CYS A 798 -62.19 22.48 106.59
N ASN A 799 -62.25 21.61 105.59
CA ASN A 799 -62.17 20.16 105.76
C ASN A 799 -61.58 19.46 104.53
N GLY A 800 -60.92 18.31 104.76
CA GLY A 800 -60.31 17.54 103.68
C GLY A 800 -59.15 16.70 104.16
N THR A 801 -58.25 16.41 103.23
CA THR A 801 -57.18 15.44 103.42
C THR A 801 -55.83 16.14 103.56
N PHE A 802 -55.12 15.77 104.61
CA PHE A 802 -53.83 16.31 105.01
C PHE A 802 -52.72 15.31 104.74
N SER A 803 -51.55 15.83 104.38
CA SER A 803 -50.29 15.07 104.35
C SER A 803 -49.22 15.86 105.09
N LEU A 804 -48.55 15.22 106.03
CA LEU A 804 -47.53 15.79 106.90
C LEU A 804 -46.14 15.34 106.46
N ILE A 805 -45.17 16.25 106.56
CA ILE A 805 -43.77 15.91 106.76
C ILE A 805 -43.39 16.47 108.12
N VAL A 806 -43.05 15.59 109.05
CA VAL A 806 -42.66 15.93 110.41
C VAL A 806 -41.16 15.70 110.56
N SER A 807 -40.46 16.70 111.07
CA SER A 807 -39.03 16.63 111.39
C SER A 807 -38.84 16.64 112.90
N GLY A 808 -37.86 15.90 113.37
CA GLY A 808 -37.52 15.80 114.78
C GLY A 808 -36.06 15.39 114.98
N TYR A 809 -35.70 15.20 116.24
CA TYR A 809 -34.34 15.05 116.75
C TYR A 809 -34.36 14.17 118.01
#